data_AF-A0A269PMS2-F1
#
_entry.id   AF-A0A269PMS2-F1
#
_cell.length_a   1.000
_cell.length_b   1.000
_cell.length_c   1.000
_cell.angle_alpha   90.00
_cell.angle_beta   90.00
_cell.angle_gamma   90.00
#
_symmetry.space_group_name_H-M   'P 1'
#
loop_
_entity.id
_entity.type
_entity.pdbx_description
1 polymer ?
#
loop_
_entity_poly.entity_id
_entity_poly.type
_entity_poly.pdbx_seq_one_letter_code
_entity_poly.pdbx_strand_id
1 'polypeptide(L)'
;MKMKVQYFFGILYVLAGIAKAFPELENVPVILHNAATVNMGTNVEGLSLLLAQYGQTVNIFIGFLLAISGMFLLINHRLVKWVIYGQMIMMCFFVAILFRSQPQVIVLDSVFFIAAIYMLRYHNRFRIVQSPSFQSENFENHITQPPCEPTKFDDYYDVVIVGAGASGLTAAYELQDKKVLCLEKSIFFGGNARYETSHEIKYPTAGVCFQLPYKGTDIANLLDKLGLTDKWKVSDQDTVVFFDTKLLMSCIGEVLTANLKQPLQLLNPAVWKLTFTLTVNWITGKRYVVAPKKLGDPIFSDLYAFLDQFGKNTNKFPSIPWHSKCGWSRQEMELLDSISLYDLLFQPHKIEHIPNKLKPTKKFGRLVQSAIETTLRVECLEVKDVSAYVGLHFLIGYLRGSLVTLPGGNGYITNKIVSELQSNPQVTLASECEIHNIESSAEIADIKFLQNGRQFAIQTANVIWAAPKHSIGNIITDLPQKQCEAIKQIAHHDYCVANVMLSKSVLLQNFGGYVIEPNNINSEYEWCKTGVCIVPQWMDAYKEHGKGLLTLLKPIAPKSAQNKIGTEQFTAIQNKTFEEISELLMTIDIDKNHIENIKLWFWNKSLVVATKEQLKNNIFVNASKNHKLISFANQDSIGIGNIESAITAGKVVADQIRVQLDRKKAS
;
A
#
# COMPACT_ATOMS: atom_id res chain seq x y z
N MET A 1 -15.01 -17.84 -15.75
CA MET A 1 -16.33 -17.32 -16.17
C MET A 1 -16.27 -16.40 -17.41
N LYS A 2 -15.14 -15.73 -17.68
CA LYS A 2 -15.02 -14.60 -18.62
C LYS A 2 -14.94 -14.98 -20.11
N MET A 3 -14.18 -16.03 -20.46
CA MET A 3 -14.24 -16.63 -21.80
C MET A 3 -15.62 -17.27 -22.06
N LYS A 4 -16.27 -17.82 -21.02
CA LYS A 4 -17.52 -18.59 -21.16
C LYS A 4 -18.67 -17.80 -21.79
N VAL A 5 -18.78 -16.48 -21.58
CA VAL A 5 -19.83 -15.64 -22.19
C VAL A 5 -19.60 -15.48 -23.70
N GLN A 6 -18.38 -15.12 -24.12
CA GLN A 6 -18.04 -15.01 -25.54
C GLN A 6 -18.18 -16.35 -26.26
N TYR A 7 -17.73 -17.46 -25.64
CA TYR A 7 -17.93 -18.80 -26.20
C TYR A 7 -19.42 -19.18 -26.28
N PHE A 8 -20.21 -18.85 -25.25
CA PHE A 8 -21.64 -19.10 -25.23
C PHE A 8 -22.37 -18.35 -26.35
N PHE A 9 -22.13 -17.04 -26.48
CA PHE A 9 -22.72 -16.25 -27.58
C PHE A 9 -22.16 -16.65 -28.95
N GLY A 10 -20.89 -17.05 -29.03
CA GLY A 10 -20.30 -17.61 -30.25
C GLY A 10 -21.01 -18.88 -30.71
N ILE A 11 -21.28 -19.81 -29.79
CA ILE A 11 -22.08 -21.03 -30.06
C ILE A 11 -23.49 -20.64 -30.50
N LEU A 12 -24.16 -19.74 -29.78
CA LEU A 12 -25.51 -19.29 -30.14
C LEU A 12 -25.57 -18.68 -31.54
N TYR A 13 -24.59 -17.88 -31.95
CA TYR A 13 -24.55 -17.29 -33.29
C TYR A 13 -24.27 -18.33 -34.39
N VAL A 14 -23.42 -19.32 -34.13
CA VAL A 14 -23.23 -20.45 -35.07
C VAL A 14 -24.54 -21.24 -35.22
N LEU A 15 -25.19 -21.58 -34.11
CA LEU A 15 -26.46 -22.31 -34.13
C LEU A 15 -27.57 -21.50 -34.82
N ALA A 16 -27.67 -20.20 -34.54
CA ALA A 16 -28.63 -19.31 -35.19
C ALA A 16 -28.37 -19.20 -36.70
N GLY A 17 -27.10 -19.15 -37.13
CA GLY A 17 -26.74 -19.15 -38.55
C GLY A 17 -27.13 -20.44 -39.27
N ILE A 18 -26.90 -21.59 -38.63
CA ILE A 18 -27.30 -22.91 -39.14
C ILE A 18 -28.82 -23.05 -39.18
N ALA A 19 -29.53 -22.56 -38.16
CA ALA A 19 -30.99 -22.64 -38.06
C ALA A 19 -31.70 -21.94 -39.24
N LYS A 20 -31.09 -20.91 -39.85
CA LYS A 20 -31.62 -20.23 -41.04
C LYS A 20 -31.72 -21.13 -42.28
N ALA A 21 -31.02 -22.27 -42.30
CA ALA A 21 -31.15 -23.26 -43.37
C ALA A 21 -32.40 -24.15 -43.24
N PHE A 22 -33.11 -24.09 -42.11
CA PHE A 22 -34.28 -24.90 -41.81
C PHE A 22 -35.53 -24.02 -41.69
N PRO A 23 -36.36 -23.91 -42.75
CA PRO A 23 -37.56 -23.07 -42.76
C PRO A 23 -38.59 -23.42 -41.68
N GLU A 24 -38.54 -24.65 -41.15
CA GLU A 24 -39.37 -25.15 -40.06
C GLU A 24 -39.08 -24.46 -38.72
N LEU A 25 -37.84 -23.96 -38.53
CA LEU A 25 -37.43 -23.24 -37.33
C LEU A 25 -37.69 -21.73 -37.47
N GLU A 26 -37.40 -21.17 -38.64
CA GLU A 26 -37.63 -19.75 -38.90
C GLU A 26 -37.77 -19.45 -40.40
N ASN A 27 -38.92 -18.90 -40.80
CA ASN A 27 -39.19 -18.54 -42.19
C ASN A 27 -39.02 -17.03 -42.43
N VAL A 28 -37.76 -16.61 -42.63
CA VAL A 28 -37.39 -15.21 -42.85
C VAL A 28 -38.11 -14.57 -44.06
N PRO A 29 -38.27 -15.22 -45.23
CA PRO A 29 -39.04 -14.66 -46.34
C PRO A 29 -40.47 -14.25 -45.96
N VAL A 30 -41.18 -15.09 -45.20
CA VAL A 30 -42.55 -14.79 -44.74
C VAL A 30 -42.54 -13.65 -43.72
N ILE A 31 -41.57 -13.64 -42.80
CA ILE A 31 -41.43 -12.56 -41.80
C ILE A 31 -41.19 -11.21 -42.49
N LEU A 32 -40.34 -11.17 -43.52
CA LEU A 32 -40.05 -9.94 -44.28
C LEU A 32 -41.26 -9.49 -45.12
N HIS A 33 -42.02 -10.41 -45.70
CA HIS A 33 -43.25 -10.07 -46.42
C HIS A 33 -44.30 -9.46 -45.48
N ASN A 34 -44.47 -10.04 -44.29
CA ASN A 34 -45.35 -9.50 -43.24
C ASN A 34 -44.85 -8.15 -42.71
N ALA A 35 -43.53 -7.94 -42.62
CA ALA A 35 -42.98 -6.64 -42.25
C ALA A 35 -43.25 -5.59 -43.34
N ALA A 36 -43.14 -5.95 -44.62
CA ALA A 36 -43.39 -5.05 -45.74
C ALA A 36 -44.86 -4.58 -45.79
N THR A 37 -45.82 -5.47 -45.52
CA THR A 37 -47.25 -5.09 -45.46
C THR A 37 -47.55 -4.17 -44.28
N VAL A 38 -46.97 -4.45 -43.11
CA VAL A 38 -47.18 -3.64 -41.89
C VAL A 38 -46.46 -2.27 -41.96
N ASN A 39 -45.39 -2.16 -42.75
CA ASN A 39 -44.62 -0.92 -42.89
C ASN A 39 -45.08 -0.01 -44.05
N MET A 40 -46.17 -0.34 -44.76
CA MET A 40 -46.74 0.51 -45.80
C MET A 40 -47.11 1.90 -45.25
N GLY A 41 -46.78 2.96 -46.00
CA GLY A 41 -47.01 4.35 -45.61
C GLY A 41 -46.00 4.89 -44.60
N THR A 42 -44.84 4.24 -44.43
CA THR A 42 -43.83 4.65 -43.45
C THR A 42 -42.44 4.83 -44.07
N ASN A 43 -41.55 5.53 -43.37
CA ASN A 43 -40.21 5.88 -43.89
C ASN A 43 -39.31 4.66 -44.19
N VAL A 44 -39.71 3.45 -43.79
CA VAL A 44 -38.98 2.19 -44.06
C VAL A 44 -39.68 1.29 -45.07
N GLU A 45 -40.76 1.76 -45.71
CA GLU A 45 -41.56 1.01 -46.68
C GLU A 45 -40.72 0.50 -47.86
N GLY A 46 -40.01 1.40 -48.56
CA GLY A 46 -39.22 1.02 -49.74
C GLY A 46 -38.14 -0.02 -49.44
N LEU A 47 -37.52 0.08 -48.27
CA LEU A 47 -36.52 -0.88 -47.80
C LEU A 47 -37.14 -2.22 -47.41
N SER A 48 -38.31 -2.21 -46.76
CA SER A 48 -39.03 -3.42 -46.37
C SER A 48 -39.53 -4.20 -47.58
N LEU A 49 -40.03 -3.50 -48.61
CA LEU A 49 -40.45 -4.09 -49.88
C LEU A 49 -39.27 -4.72 -50.63
N LEU A 50 -38.13 -4.04 -50.69
CA LEU A 50 -36.91 -4.56 -51.30
C LEU A 50 -36.42 -5.84 -50.60
N LEU A 51 -36.40 -5.85 -49.27
CA LEU A 51 -35.98 -7.03 -48.50
C LEU A 51 -36.97 -8.19 -48.64
N ALA A 52 -38.27 -7.92 -48.73
CA ALA A 52 -39.30 -8.93 -49.00
C ALA A 52 -39.14 -9.55 -50.40
N GLN A 53 -38.82 -8.75 -51.41
CA GLN A 53 -38.57 -9.22 -52.78
C GLN A 53 -37.40 -10.21 -52.86
N TYR A 54 -36.34 -9.97 -52.07
CA TYR A 54 -35.14 -10.82 -52.01
C TYR A 54 -35.09 -11.72 -50.78
N GLY A 55 -36.24 -12.06 -50.18
CA GLY A 55 -36.31 -12.72 -48.86
C GLY A 55 -35.47 -13.99 -48.74
N GLN A 56 -35.40 -14.82 -49.79
CA GLN A 56 -34.56 -16.02 -49.80
C GLN A 56 -33.06 -15.70 -49.80
N THR A 57 -32.62 -14.75 -50.63
CA THR A 57 -31.23 -14.30 -50.68
C THR A 57 -30.80 -13.64 -49.37
N VAL A 58 -31.69 -12.84 -48.77
CA VAL A 58 -31.49 -12.19 -47.47
C VAL A 58 -31.35 -13.24 -46.36
N ASN A 59 -32.19 -14.29 -46.36
CA ASN A 59 -32.10 -15.39 -45.38
C ASN A 59 -30.73 -16.09 -45.41
N ILE A 60 -30.24 -16.44 -46.61
CA ILE A 60 -28.93 -17.08 -46.79
C ILE A 60 -27.81 -16.16 -46.30
N PHE A 61 -27.88 -14.87 -46.65
CA PHE A 61 -26.89 -13.89 -46.27
C PHE A 61 -26.80 -13.69 -44.74
N ILE A 62 -27.94 -13.57 -44.06
CA ILE A 62 -28.01 -13.47 -42.60
C ILE A 62 -27.46 -14.74 -41.95
N GLY A 63 -27.84 -15.92 -42.44
CA GLY A 63 -27.36 -17.19 -41.92
C GLY A 63 -25.84 -17.31 -41.98
N PHE A 64 -25.25 -16.93 -43.12
CA PHE A 64 -23.80 -16.92 -43.32
C PHE A 64 -23.08 -15.92 -42.41
N LEU A 65 -23.60 -14.69 -42.30
CA LEU A 65 -23.04 -13.66 -41.43
C LEU A 65 -23.06 -14.07 -39.95
N LEU A 66 -24.16 -14.67 -39.48
CA LEU A 66 -24.29 -15.15 -38.10
C LEU A 66 -23.32 -16.29 -37.82
N ALA A 67 -23.20 -17.26 -38.74
CA ALA A 67 -22.28 -18.39 -38.59
C ALA A 67 -20.81 -17.95 -38.55
N ILE A 68 -20.40 -17.07 -39.46
CA ILE A 68 -19.04 -16.53 -39.50
C ILE A 68 -18.75 -15.68 -38.26
N SER A 69 -19.68 -14.82 -37.86
CA SER A 69 -19.56 -14.02 -36.66
C SER A 69 -19.36 -14.90 -35.42
N GLY A 70 -20.16 -15.96 -35.29
CA GLY A 70 -20.04 -16.96 -34.23
C GLY A 70 -18.67 -17.64 -34.23
N MET A 71 -18.16 -18.07 -35.38
CA MET A 71 -16.82 -18.66 -35.48
C MET A 71 -15.70 -17.68 -35.08
N PHE A 72 -15.77 -16.41 -35.49
CA PHE A 72 -14.79 -15.40 -35.08
C PHE A 72 -14.80 -15.17 -33.56
N LEU A 73 -15.97 -15.22 -32.92
CA LEU A 73 -16.11 -15.15 -31.47
C LEU A 73 -15.52 -16.38 -30.77
N LEU A 74 -15.66 -17.59 -31.34
CA LEU A 74 -15.12 -18.84 -30.77
C LEU A 74 -13.60 -18.95 -30.88
N ILE A 75 -13.02 -18.48 -31.98
CA ILE A 75 -11.57 -18.56 -32.24
C ILE A 75 -10.82 -17.36 -31.60
N ASN A 76 -11.56 -16.41 -31.01
CA ASN A 76 -11.02 -15.20 -30.39
C ASN A 76 -10.08 -14.41 -31.32
N HIS A 77 -10.55 -14.18 -32.55
CA HIS A 77 -9.77 -13.58 -33.63
C HIS A 77 -9.56 -12.07 -33.45
N ARG A 78 -8.52 -11.50 -34.07
CA ARG A 78 -8.22 -10.04 -34.01
C ARG A 78 -9.37 -9.14 -34.49
N LEU A 79 -10.29 -9.69 -35.28
CA LEU A 79 -11.45 -8.97 -35.82
C LEU A 79 -12.69 -8.95 -34.91
N VAL A 80 -12.64 -9.58 -33.73
CA VAL A 80 -13.83 -9.71 -32.84
C VAL A 80 -14.51 -8.37 -32.55
N LYS A 81 -13.76 -7.27 -32.37
CA LYS A 81 -14.35 -5.93 -32.18
C LYS A 81 -15.24 -5.50 -33.35
N TRP A 82 -14.74 -5.67 -34.57
CA TRP A 82 -15.45 -5.30 -35.79
C TRP A 82 -16.67 -6.20 -36.02
N VAL A 83 -16.53 -7.48 -35.68
CA VAL A 83 -17.63 -8.44 -35.70
C VAL A 83 -18.75 -8.01 -34.75
N ILE A 84 -18.43 -7.63 -33.50
CA ILE A 84 -19.44 -7.17 -32.54
C ILE A 84 -20.12 -5.88 -32.99
N TYR A 85 -19.36 -4.91 -33.54
CA TYR A 85 -19.96 -3.69 -34.11
C TYR A 85 -20.91 -4.01 -35.28
N GLY A 86 -20.52 -4.93 -36.17
CA GLY A 86 -21.36 -5.40 -37.27
C GLY A 86 -22.67 -6.02 -36.79
N GLN A 87 -22.61 -6.85 -35.73
CA GLN A 87 -23.81 -7.44 -35.13
C GLN A 87 -24.74 -6.39 -34.53
N MET A 88 -24.21 -5.40 -33.81
CA MET A 88 -25.01 -4.31 -33.25
C MET A 88 -25.74 -3.51 -34.33
N ILE A 89 -25.06 -3.22 -35.45
CA ILE A 89 -25.67 -2.52 -36.60
C ILE A 89 -26.78 -3.38 -37.21
N MET A 90 -26.51 -4.67 -37.42
CA MET A 90 -27.48 -5.61 -37.98
C MET A 90 -28.74 -5.69 -37.11
N MET A 91 -28.61 -5.75 -35.78
CA MET A 91 -29.74 -5.78 -34.85
C MET A 91 -30.55 -4.49 -34.88
N CYS A 92 -29.90 -3.32 -34.86
CA CYS A 92 -30.59 -2.04 -35.00
C CYS A 92 -31.40 -1.97 -36.31
N PHE A 93 -30.83 -2.51 -37.40
CA PHE A 93 -31.49 -2.57 -38.70
C PHE A 93 -32.72 -3.49 -38.68
N PHE A 94 -32.61 -4.69 -38.11
CA PHE A 94 -33.75 -5.61 -37.99
C PHE A 94 -34.82 -5.11 -37.04
N VAL A 95 -34.47 -4.52 -35.91
CA VAL A 95 -35.43 -3.89 -35.00
C VAL A 95 -36.20 -2.80 -35.75
N ALA A 96 -35.53 -1.93 -36.50
CA ALA A 96 -36.18 -0.85 -37.25
C ALA A 96 -37.20 -1.35 -38.31
N ILE A 97 -36.96 -2.52 -38.89
CA ILE A 97 -37.84 -3.11 -39.91
C ILE A 97 -38.96 -3.96 -39.26
N LEU A 98 -38.63 -4.74 -38.23
CA LEU A 98 -39.51 -5.78 -37.70
C LEU A 98 -40.33 -5.35 -36.49
N PHE A 99 -40.02 -4.23 -35.81
CA PHE A 99 -40.67 -3.93 -34.52
C PHE A 99 -42.19 -3.82 -34.60
N ARG A 100 -42.75 -3.41 -35.75
CA ARG A 100 -44.20 -3.29 -35.95
C ARG A 100 -44.88 -4.64 -36.22
N SER A 101 -44.22 -5.53 -36.97
CA SER A 101 -44.76 -6.86 -37.30
C SER A 101 -44.46 -7.90 -36.23
N GLN A 102 -43.35 -7.74 -35.49
CA GLN A 102 -42.89 -8.61 -34.41
C GLN A 102 -42.26 -7.81 -33.25
N PRO A 103 -43.08 -7.27 -32.33
CA PRO A 103 -42.59 -6.49 -31.19
C PRO A 103 -41.62 -7.25 -30.28
N GLN A 104 -41.71 -8.58 -30.23
CA GLN A 104 -40.83 -9.47 -29.47
C GLN A 104 -39.34 -9.34 -29.85
N VAL A 105 -39.02 -8.90 -31.06
CA VAL A 105 -37.64 -8.69 -31.53
C VAL A 105 -36.93 -7.64 -30.68
N ILE A 106 -37.65 -6.62 -30.18
CA ILE A 106 -37.06 -5.58 -29.31
C ILE A 106 -36.46 -6.20 -28.05
N VAL A 107 -37.19 -7.10 -27.38
CA VAL A 107 -36.75 -7.70 -26.11
C VAL A 107 -35.60 -8.67 -26.34
N LEU A 108 -35.72 -9.53 -27.36
CA LEU A 108 -34.69 -10.51 -27.68
C LEU A 108 -33.37 -9.81 -28.07
N ASP A 109 -33.42 -8.86 -28.99
CA ASP A 109 -32.24 -8.15 -29.45
C ASP A 109 -31.65 -7.24 -28.37
N SER A 110 -32.46 -6.69 -27.46
CA SER A 110 -31.93 -5.93 -26.31
C SER A 110 -30.98 -6.77 -25.44
N VAL A 111 -31.25 -8.06 -25.24
CA VAL A 111 -30.38 -8.96 -24.48
C VAL A 111 -29.05 -9.18 -25.20
N PHE A 112 -29.08 -9.46 -26.49
CA PHE A 112 -27.87 -9.62 -27.32
C PHE A 112 -27.08 -8.31 -27.44
N PHE A 113 -27.75 -7.16 -27.45
CA PHE A 113 -27.12 -5.85 -27.56
C PHE A 113 -26.39 -5.48 -26.26
N ILE A 114 -26.99 -5.78 -25.11
CA ILE A 114 -26.34 -5.65 -23.80
C ILE A 114 -25.10 -6.57 -23.72
N ALA A 115 -25.21 -7.81 -24.21
CA ALA A 115 -24.08 -8.73 -24.28
C ALA A 115 -22.97 -8.24 -25.23
N ALA A 116 -23.33 -7.64 -26.37
CA ALA A 116 -22.40 -7.04 -27.33
C ALA A 116 -21.65 -5.84 -26.71
N ILE A 117 -22.35 -4.94 -26.01
CA ILE A 117 -21.74 -3.83 -25.26
C ILE A 117 -20.75 -4.37 -24.22
N TYR A 118 -21.13 -5.42 -23.49
CA TYR A 118 -20.25 -6.09 -22.52
C TYR A 118 -18.98 -6.65 -23.18
N MET A 119 -19.11 -7.35 -24.33
CA MET A 119 -17.98 -7.92 -25.08
C MET A 119 -17.07 -6.85 -25.72
N LEU A 120 -17.62 -5.75 -26.22
CA LEU A 120 -16.83 -4.62 -26.75
C LEU A 120 -16.04 -3.91 -25.64
N ARG A 121 -16.66 -3.70 -24.48
CA ARG A 121 -15.98 -3.13 -23.31
C ARG A 121 -14.82 -3.99 -22.84
N TYR A 122 -14.96 -5.31 -22.91
CA TYR A 122 -13.86 -6.24 -22.62
C TYR A 122 -12.67 -6.04 -23.57
N HIS A 123 -12.92 -6.05 -24.88
CA HIS A 123 -11.84 -5.92 -25.87
C HIS A 123 -11.20 -4.53 -25.89
N ASN A 124 -11.89 -3.48 -25.44
CA ASN A 124 -11.32 -2.14 -25.32
C ASN A 124 -10.49 -1.93 -24.05
N ARG A 125 -10.61 -2.82 -23.04
CA ARG A 125 -9.86 -2.73 -21.79
C ARG A 125 -8.53 -3.47 -21.78
N PHE A 126 -8.39 -4.53 -22.57
CA PHE A 126 -7.16 -5.32 -22.65
C PHE A 126 -6.33 -4.97 -23.89
N ARG A 127 -6.05 -3.68 -24.10
CA ARG A 127 -4.77 -3.35 -24.74
C ARG A 127 -3.76 -3.51 -23.61
N ILE A 128 -2.84 -4.48 -23.72
CA ILE A 128 -1.60 -4.42 -22.95
C ILE A 128 -1.04 -3.03 -23.24
N VAL A 129 -1.18 -2.13 -22.29
CA VAL A 129 -0.60 -0.81 -22.41
C VAL A 129 0.87 -1.09 -22.16
N GLN A 130 1.66 -1.17 -23.23
CA GLN A 130 3.09 -0.99 -23.05
C GLN A 130 3.23 0.33 -22.31
N SER A 131 3.80 0.28 -21.10
CA SER A 131 4.10 1.48 -20.36
C SER A 131 4.92 2.39 -21.26
N PRO A 132 4.67 3.71 -21.24
CA PRO A 132 5.58 4.64 -21.87
C PRO A 132 6.98 4.43 -21.26
N SER A 133 8.02 4.71 -22.04
CA SER A 133 9.38 4.76 -21.52
C SER A 133 9.47 5.91 -20.52
N PHE A 134 9.76 5.59 -19.26
CA PHE A 134 9.98 6.58 -18.21
C PHE A 134 11.45 6.96 -18.14
N GLN A 135 11.74 8.15 -17.60
CA GLN A 135 13.11 8.64 -17.43
C GLN A 135 13.89 7.85 -16.37
N SER A 136 13.21 7.33 -15.34
CA SER A 136 13.85 6.52 -14.30
C SER A 136 14.07 5.09 -14.81
N GLU A 137 15.33 4.63 -14.82
CA GLU A 137 15.76 3.33 -15.35
C GLU A 137 16.27 2.36 -14.27
N ASN A 138 16.42 2.82 -13.02
CA ASN A 138 16.87 2.01 -11.89
C ASN A 138 16.29 2.55 -10.57
N PHE A 139 16.40 1.77 -9.49
CA PHE A 139 15.98 2.24 -8.17
C PHE A 139 16.81 3.45 -7.72
N GLU A 140 16.14 4.48 -7.22
CA GLU A 140 16.74 5.80 -6.99
C GLU A 140 17.77 5.80 -5.85
N ASN A 141 17.70 4.83 -4.94
CA ASN A 141 18.69 4.67 -3.87
C ASN A 141 20.00 4.00 -4.32
N HIS A 142 20.10 3.56 -5.57
CA HIS A 142 21.34 3.04 -6.16
C HIS A 142 22.08 4.07 -7.03
N ILE A 143 21.62 5.32 -7.06
CA ILE A 143 22.27 6.37 -7.84
C ILE A 143 23.63 6.71 -7.20
N THR A 144 24.70 6.52 -7.96
CA THR A 144 26.06 6.94 -7.59
C THR A 144 26.21 8.45 -7.81
N GLN A 145 26.54 9.19 -6.74
CA GLN A 145 26.99 10.58 -6.83
C GLN A 145 28.52 10.64 -6.70
N PRO A 146 29.18 11.70 -7.21
CA PRO A 146 30.60 11.91 -6.94
C PRO A 146 30.85 11.95 -5.42
N PRO A 147 31.97 11.38 -4.95
CA PRO A 147 32.25 11.28 -3.52
C PRO A 147 32.27 12.66 -2.86
N CYS A 148 31.69 12.76 -1.67
CA CYS A 148 31.71 13.99 -0.89
C CYS A 148 33.17 14.36 -0.52
N GLU A 149 33.41 15.64 -0.19
CA GLU A 149 34.70 16.02 0.37
C GLU A 149 35.00 15.19 1.63
N PRO A 150 36.25 14.70 1.80
CA PRO A 150 36.60 13.86 2.94
C PRO A 150 36.32 14.58 4.25
N THR A 151 35.56 13.93 5.14
CA THR A 151 35.29 14.48 6.46
C THR A 151 36.58 14.49 7.27
N LYS A 152 36.86 15.59 7.99
CA LYS A 152 37.96 15.62 8.96
C LYS A 152 37.51 14.93 10.24
N PHE A 153 38.30 13.97 10.70
CA PHE A 153 38.03 13.25 11.95
C PHE A 153 39.05 13.64 13.01
N ASP A 154 38.57 13.80 14.25
CA ASP A 154 39.43 13.83 15.42
C ASP A 154 39.74 12.40 15.90
N ASP A 155 40.84 12.26 16.66
CA ASP A 155 41.27 10.95 17.17
C ASP A 155 40.32 10.38 18.24
N TYR A 156 39.56 11.25 18.92
CA TYR A 156 38.69 10.88 20.04
C TYR A 156 37.34 11.58 20.03
N TYR A 157 36.28 10.83 20.37
CA TYR A 157 34.91 11.29 20.57
C TYR A 157 34.30 10.74 21.86
N ASP A 158 33.43 11.51 22.52
CA ASP A 158 32.68 11.02 23.68
C ASP A 158 31.73 9.87 23.28
N VAL A 159 31.11 10.01 22.10
CA VAL A 159 30.16 9.02 21.56
C VAL A 159 30.32 8.91 20.06
N VAL A 160 30.42 7.68 19.55
CA VAL A 160 30.31 7.38 18.11
C VAL A 160 29.01 6.63 17.84
N ILE A 161 28.27 7.08 16.83
CA ILE A 161 26.97 6.54 16.43
C ILE A 161 27.11 5.94 15.04
N VAL A 162 26.82 4.64 14.91
CA VAL A 162 26.86 3.91 13.65
C VAL A 162 25.46 3.82 13.05
N GLY A 163 25.25 4.51 11.93
CA GLY A 163 23.97 4.64 11.21
C GLY A 163 23.27 5.97 11.53
N ALA A 164 23.03 6.79 10.50
CA ALA A 164 22.38 8.08 10.63
C ALA A 164 20.91 8.05 10.16
N GLY A 165 20.20 6.98 10.50
CA GLY A 165 18.74 6.92 10.41
C GLY A 165 18.05 7.74 11.51
N ALA A 166 16.72 7.76 11.53
CA ALA A 166 15.94 8.48 12.56
C ALA A 166 16.38 8.17 14.01
N SER A 167 16.72 6.92 14.31
CA SER A 167 17.21 6.53 15.64
C SER A 167 18.57 7.13 15.98
N GLY A 168 19.57 6.97 15.10
CA GLY A 168 20.92 7.49 15.31
C GLY A 168 20.95 9.02 15.34
N LEU A 169 20.19 9.68 14.47
CA LEU A 169 20.03 11.14 14.47
C LEU A 169 19.35 11.64 15.75
N THR A 170 18.33 10.93 16.25
CA THR A 170 17.72 11.26 17.55
C THR A 170 18.74 11.13 18.68
N ALA A 171 19.53 10.05 18.70
CA ALA A 171 20.56 9.87 19.72
C ALA A 171 21.64 10.95 19.66
N ALA A 172 22.07 11.35 18.45
CA ALA A 172 23.01 12.44 18.23
C ALA A 172 22.45 13.78 18.74
N TYR A 173 21.19 14.07 18.43
CA TYR A 173 20.51 15.28 18.88
C TYR A 173 20.37 15.35 20.40
N GLU A 174 20.06 14.22 21.04
CA GLU A 174 19.96 14.11 22.49
C GLU A 174 21.34 14.15 23.19
N LEU A 175 22.45 13.99 22.47
CA LEU A 175 23.82 14.03 22.98
C LEU A 175 24.64 15.19 22.40
N GLN A 176 23.98 16.18 21.78
CA GLN A 176 24.63 17.24 21.00
C GLN A 176 25.50 18.23 21.82
N ASP A 177 25.46 18.15 23.15
CA ASP A 177 26.36 18.83 24.09
C ASP A 177 27.66 18.06 24.38
N LYS A 178 27.76 16.82 23.87
CA LYS A 178 28.97 15.98 23.94
C LYS A 178 29.66 15.98 22.58
N LYS A 179 30.91 15.54 22.54
CA LYS A 179 31.65 15.38 21.28
C LYS A 179 31.18 14.12 20.54
N VAL A 180 30.32 14.28 19.54
CA VAL A 180 29.63 13.18 18.84
C VAL A 180 30.12 13.02 17.40
N LEU A 181 30.32 11.78 16.97
CA LEU A 181 30.49 11.43 15.57
C LEU A 181 29.37 10.50 15.10
N CYS A 182 28.69 10.85 14.02
CA CYS A 182 27.73 9.98 13.34
C CYS A 182 28.32 9.48 12.02
N LEU A 183 28.42 8.16 11.87
CA LEU A 183 28.93 7.48 10.68
C LEU A 183 27.78 6.84 9.90
N GLU A 184 27.59 7.24 8.64
CA GLU A 184 26.55 6.75 7.75
C GLU A 184 27.16 6.08 6.53
N LYS A 185 26.68 4.87 6.18
CA LYS A 185 27.20 4.11 5.04
C LYS A 185 26.82 4.75 3.70
N SER A 186 25.61 5.29 3.60
CA SER A 186 25.13 5.90 2.35
C SER A 186 25.61 7.34 2.19
N ILE A 187 25.40 7.91 1.01
CA ILE A 187 25.65 9.34 0.72
C ILE A 187 24.63 10.27 1.41
N PHE A 188 23.58 9.73 2.04
CA PHE A 188 22.47 10.52 2.56
C PHE A 188 22.12 10.17 4.00
N PHE A 189 21.83 11.18 4.82
CA PHE A 189 21.31 10.99 6.17
C PHE A 189 19.78 10.79 6.19
N GLY A 190 19.26 10.23 7.27
CA GLY A 190 17.82 10.06 7.55
C GLY A 190 17.31 8.63 7.39
N GLY A 191 18.04 7.74 6.71
CA GLY A 191 17.64 6.35 6.48
C GLY A 191 16.27 6.24 5.80
N ASN A 192 15.38 5.40 6.33
CA ASN A 192 14.01 5.22 5.82
C ASN A 192 13.08 6.42 6.08
N ALA A 193 13.51 7.40 6.86
CA ALA A 193 12.80 8.66 7.05
C ALA A 193 13.53 9.71 6.23
N ARG A 194 13.31 9.71 4.91
CA ARG A 194 13.86 10.69 3.97
C ARG A 194 12.77 11.21 3.05
N TYR A 195 13.03 12.39 2.50
CA TYR A 195 12.24 12.95 1.42
C TYR A 195 13.16 13.41 0.29
N GLU A 196 12.58 13.51 -0.90
CA GLU A 196 13.16 14.20 -2.05
C GLU A 196 12.26 15.37 -2.46
N THR A 197 12.77 16.23 -3.34
CA THR A 197 12.01 17.36 -3.87
C THR A 197 11.97 17.28 -5.39
N SER A 198 10.78 17.46 -5.98
CA SER A 198 10.61 17.61 -7.42
C SER A 198 9.60 18.72 -7.68
N HIS A 199 9.96 19.69 -8.52
CA HIS A 199 9.13 20.87 -8.80
C HIS A 199 8.62 21.52 -7.50
N GLU A 200 9.53 21.72 -6.53
CA GLU A 200 9.26 22.27 -5.18
C GLU A 200 8.37 21.39 -4.26
N ILE A 201 7.76 20.33 -4.79
CA ILE A 201 6.97 19.38 -4.01
C ILE A 201 7.91 18.43 -3.27
N LYS A 202 7.85 18.46 -1.95
CA LYS A 202 8.53 17.47 -1.08
C LYS A 202 7.74 16.17 -1.04
N TYR A 203 8.39 15.05 -1.27
CA TYR A 203 7.75 13.73 -1.22
C TYR A 203 8.62 12.69 -0.49
N PRO A 204 8.00 11.80 0.30
CA PRO A 204 8.70 10.76 1.04
C PRO A 204 9.27 9.68 0.10
N THR A 205 10.43 9.14 0.47
CA THR A 205 11.07 8.00 -0.21
C THR A 205 10.79 6.65 0.49
N ALA A 206 10.35 6.70 1.75
CA ALA A 206 9.89 5.57 2.54
C ALA A 206 8.81 6.01 3.55
N GLY A 207 9.18 6.36 4.79
CA GLY A 207 8.23 6.67 5.86
C GLY A 207 7.36 7.90 5.54
N VAL A 208 6.04 7.70 5.50
CA VAL A 208 5.09 8.73 5.04
C VAL A 208 4.36 9.47 6.15
N CYS A 209 4.04 8.78 7.24
CA CYS A 209 3.21 9.29 8.33
C CYS A 209 3.53 8.55 9.64
N PHE A 210 3.01 9.08 10.73
CA PHE A 210 3.12 8.52 12.07
C PHE A 210 1.83 8.75 12.85
N GLN A 211 1.68 8.09 13.98
CA GLN A 211 0.49 8.26 14.81
C GLN A 211 0.47 9.66 15.43
N LEU A 212 -0.73 10.22 15.62
CA LEU A 212 -0.89 11.50 16.34
C LEU A 212 -0.11 11.47 17.68
N PRO A 213 0.88 12.37 17.87
CA PRO A 213 1.65 12.45 19.10
C PRO A 213 0.77 12.84 20.29
N TYR A 214 1.11 12.32 21.47
CA TYR A 214 0.47 12.70 22.73
C TYR A 214 1.54 13.11 23.74
N LYS A 215 1.17 13.99 24.66
CA LYS A 215 2.09 14.54 25.66
C LYS A 215 2.78 13.42 26.44
N GLY A 216 4.10 13.50 26.54
CA GLY A 216 4.91 12.54 27.29
C GLY A 216 5.51 11.39 26.46
N THR A 217 5.20 11.28 25.16
CA THR A 217 5.96 10.37 24.28
C THR A 217 7.26 10.99 23.81
N ASP A 218 8.23 10.13 23.47
CA ASP A 218 9.52 10.55 22.93
C ASP A 218 9.37 11.31 21.61
N ILE A 219 8.45 10.89 20.74
CA ILE A 219 8.17 11.63 19.49
C ILE A 219 7.55 13.00 19.76
N ALA A 220 6.63 13.14 20.71
CA ALA A 220 6.05 14.44 21.06
C ALA A 220 7.12 15.38 21.64
N ASN A 221 7.96 14.86 22.54
CA ASN A 221 9.06 15.62 23.14
C ASN A 221 10.09 16.05 22.09
N LEU A 222 10.45 15.18 21.15
CA LEU A 222 11.38 15.52 20.07
C LEU A 222 10.80 16.57 19.12
N LEU A 223 9.53 16.42 18.71
CA LEU A 223 8.87 17.40 17.84
C LEU A 223 8.79 18.78 18.50
N ASP A 224 8.56 18.83 19.81
CA ASP A 224 8.58 20.07 20.59
C ASP A 224 9.95 20.74 20.59
N LYS A 225 11.02 19.98 20.87
CA LYS A 225 12.40 20.47 20.80
C LYS A 225 12.76 21.02 19.42
N LEU A 226 12.28 20.39 18.34
CA LEU A 226 12.54 20.80 16.96
C LEU A 226 11.65 21.97 16.50
N GLY A 227 10.74 22.47 17.34
CA GLY A 227 9.78 23.52 16.97
C GLY A 227 8.74 23.07 15.94
N LEU A 228 8.44 21.76 15.90
CA LEU A 228 7.52 21.13 14.96
C LEU A 228 6.14 20.84 15.56
N THR A 229 5.91 21.21 16.82
CA THR A 229 4.59 21.19 17.45
C THR A 229 3.58 21.92 16.57
N ASP A 230 2.46 21.26 16.28
CA ASP A 230 1.36 21.77 15.45
C ASP A 230 1.69 22.09 13.97
N LYS A 231 2.83 21.60 13.46
CA LYS A 231 3.20 21.76 12.03
C LYS A 231 2.71 20.64 11.13
N TRP A 232 2.18 19.56 11.71
CA TRP A 232 1.62 18.43 10.97
C TRP A 232 0.15 18.67 10.61
N LYS A 233 -0.38 17.89 9.66
CA LYS A 233 -1.82 17.80 9.40
C LYS A 233 -2.32 16.42 9.78
N VAL A 234 -3.60 16.34 10.14
CA VAL A 234 -4.27 15.11 10.62
C VAL A 234 -5.15 14.54 9.51
N SER A 235 -5.08 13.22 9.28
CA SER A 235 -5.71 12.56 8.12
C SER A 235 -7.21 12.23 8.26
N ASP A 236 -7.81 12.48 9.42
CA ASP A 236 -9.12 11.94 9.83
C ASP A 236 -10.29 12.23 8.88
N GLN A 237 -10.32 13.42 8.28
CA GLN A 237 -11.39 13.82 7.35
C GLN A 237 -11.01 13.64 5.88
N ASP A 238 -9.71 13.54 5.62
CA ASP A 238 -9.15 13.74 4.29
C ASP A 238 -8.73 12.40 3.65
N THR A 239 -9.05 11.28 4.29
CA THR A 239 -8.72 9.94 3.78
C THR A 239 -9.85 9.36 2.92
N VAL A 240 -9.50 8.89 1.72
CA VAL A 240 -10.40 8.11 0.86
C VAL A 240 -10.02 6.63 0.86
N VAL A 241 -10.90 5.80 0.30
CA VAL A 241 -10.66 4.37 0.11
C VAL A 241 -10.97 4.04 -1.34
N PHE A 242 -10.00 3.48 -2.05
CA PHE A 242 -10.19 2.84 -3.34
C PHE A 242 -10.54 1.38 -3.09
N PHE A 243 -11.82 1.06 -3.25
CA PHE A 243 -12.35 -0.25 -2.90
C PHE A 243 -12.65 -1.05 -4.17
N ASP A 244 -12.15 -2.29 -4.28
CA ASP A 244 -12.46 -3.17 -5.40
C ASP A 244 -13.98 -3.39 -5.51
N THR A 245 -14.55 -3.00 -6.65
CA THR A 245 -15.99 -3.04 -6.93
C THR A 245 -16.57 -4.45 -6.71
N LYS A 246 -15.84 -5.51 -7.08
CA LYS A 246 -16.34 -6.89 -6.97
C LYS A 246 -16.29 -7.36 -5.53
N LEU A 247 -15.23 -7.03 -4.80
CA LEU A 247 -15.13 -7.33 -3.38
C LEU A 247 -16.26 -6.64 -2.61
N LEU A 248 -16.49 -5.34 -2.85
CA LEU A 248 -17.57 -4.59 -2.18
C LEU A 248 -18.94 -5.18 -2.50
N MET A 249 -19.21 -5.46 -3.78
CA MET A 249 -20.46 -6.12 -4.19
C MET A 249 -20.63 -7.49 -3.54
N SER A 250 -19.57 -8.30 -3.45
CA SER A 250 -19.63 -9.62 -2.81
C SER A 250 -19.92 -9.55 -1.31
N CYS A 251 -19.71 -8.39 -0.69
CA CYS A 251 -19.97 -8.15 0.73
C CYS A 251 -21.16 -7.21 0.94
N ILE A 252 -22.04 -7.02 -0.05
CA ILE A 252 -23.17 -6.07 0.06
C ILE A 252 -24.09 -6.40 1.25
N GLY A 253 -24.24 -7.68 1.61
CA GLY A 253 -24.99 -8.08 2.80
C GLY A 253 -24.39 -7.56 4.12
N GLU A 254 -23.06 -7.49 4.22
CA GLU A 254 -22.36 -6.90 5.37
C GLU A 254 -22.64 -5.39 5.44
N VAL A 255 -22.56 -4.69 4.30
CA VAL A 255 -22.88 -3.25 4.19
C VAL A 255 -24.32 -2.96 4.58
N LEU A 256 -25.29 -3.73 4.06
CA LEU A 256 -26.71 -3.55 4.37
C LEU A 256 -26.98 -3.80 5.85
N THR A 257 -26.46 -4.89 6.41
CA THR A 257 -26.62 -5.22 7.83
C THR A 257 -26.04 -4.13 8.73
N ALA A 258 -24.88 -3.58 8.38
CA ALA A 258 -24.25 -2.50 9.13
C ALA A 258 -25.08 -1.20 9.11
N ASN A 259 -25.59 -0.80 7.94
CA ASN A 259 -26.45 0.39 7.83
C ASN A 259 -27.81 0.20 8.51
N LEU A 260 -28.37 -1.02 8.54
CA LEU A 260 -29.59 -1.32 9.29
C LEU A 260 -29.42 -1.15 10.80
N LYS A 261 -28.22 -1.42 11.34
CA LYS A 261 -27.89 -1.14 12.75
C LYS A 261 -27.78 0.38 13.04
N GLN A 262 -27.55 1.21 12.01
CA GLN A 262 -27.36 2.66 12.12
C GLN A 262 -28.24 3.41 11.10
N PRO A 263 -29.58 3.34 11.19
CA PRO A 263 -30.49 3.78 10.13
C PRO A 263 -30.39 5.26 9.80
N LEU A 264 -29.95 6.11 10.74
CA LEU A 264 -29.73 7.54 10.50
C LEU A 264 -28.69 7.80 9.39
N GLN A 265 -27.73 6.90 9.17
CA GLN A 265 -26.77 7.05 8.08
C GLN A 265 -27.39 6.87 6.68
N LEU A 266 -28.52 6.17 6.58
CA LEU A 266 -29.25 6.07 5.30
C LEU A 266 -29.84 7.42 4.87
N LEU A 267 -29.91 8.41 5.76
CA LEU A 267 -30.29 9.78 5.41
C LEU A 267 -29.14 10.56 4.75
N ASN A 268 -27.90 10.06 4.80
CA ASN A 268 -26.76 10.71 4.18
C ASN A 268 -26.80 10.50 2.65
N PRO A 269 -26.96 11.57 1.84
CA PRO A 269 -26.99 11.44 0.38
C PRO A 269 -25.73 10.78 -0.22
N ALA A 270 -24.59 10.88 0.47
CA ALA A 270 -23.35 10.25 0.03
C ALA A 270 -23.43 8.72 0.03
N VAL A 271 -24.23 8.11 0.90
CA VAL A 271 -24.46 6.65 0.93
C VAL A 271 -25.20 6.21 -0.33
N TRP A 272 -26.28 6.91 -0.70
CA TRP A 272 -27.04 6.60 -1.92
C TRP A 272 -26.24 6.86 -3.19
N LYS A 273 -25.45 7.94 -3.22
CA LYS A 273 -24.52 8.21 -4.32
C LYS A 273 -23.52 7.06 -4.46
N LEU A 274 -22.94 6.59 -3.35
CA LEU A 274 -22.00 5.48 -3.34
C LEU A 274 -22.66 4.18 -3.83
N THR A 275 -23.88 3.87 -3.38
CA THR A 275 -24.64 2.70 -3.85
C THR A 275 -24.88 2.77 -5.35
N PHE A 276 -25.33 3.91 -5.87
CA PHE A 276 -25.53 4.10 -7.31
C PHE A 276 -24.21 3.94 -8.08
N THR A 277 -23.14 4.59 -7.63
CA THR A 277 -21.80 4.46 -8.23
C THR A 277 -21.30 3.02 -8.19
N LEU A 278 -21.52 2.29 -7.10
CA LEU A 278 -21.17 0.88 -6.97
C LEU A 278 -21.92 0.03 -8.01
N THR A 279 -23.22 0.22 -8.16
CA THR A 279 -24.03 -0.49 -9.16
C THR A 279 -23.57 -0.17 -10.58
N VAL A 280 -23.35 1.12 -10.90
CA VAL A 280 -22.83 1.55 -12.21
C VAL A 280 -21.44 0.97 -12.46
N ASN A 281 -20.54 1.03 -11.49
CA ASN A 281 -19.18 0.51 -11.62
C ASN A 281 -19.17 -1.01 -11.76
N TRP A 282 -20.09 -1.72 -11.12
CA TRP A 282 -20.24 -3.17 -11.26
C TRP A 282 -20.71 -3.55 -12.67
N ILE A 283 -21.72 -2.86 -13.20
CA ILE A 283 -22.26 -3.09 -14.56
C ILE A 283 -21.24 -2.67 -15.64
N THR A 284 -20.60 -1.53 -15.46
CA THR A 284 -19.58 -1.03 -16.39
C THR A 284 -18.24 -1.76 -16.20
N GLY A 285 -18.06 -2.48 -15.10
CA GLY A 285 -16.85 -3.21 -14.72
C GLY A 285 -15.68 -2.32 -14.30
N LYS A 286 -15.88 -1.05 -13.91
CA LYS A 286 -14.80 -0.22 -13.33
C LYS A 286 -14.23 -0.95 -12.10
N ARG A 287 -12.90 -1.04 -11.98
CA ARG A 287 -12.25 -1.89 -10.95
C ARG A 287 -12.50 -1.37 -9.54
N TYR A 288 -12.43 -0.06 -9.35
CA TYR A 288 -12.58 0.54 -8.03
C TYR A 288 -13.83 1.41 -7.92
N VAL A 289 -14.29 1.55 -6.69
CA VAL A 289 -15.20 2.60 -6.23
C VAL A 289 -14.44 3.41 -5.18
N VAL A 290 -14.55 4.74 -5.24
CA VAL A 290 -13.88 5.63 -4.28
C VAL A 290 -14.90 6.21 -3.32
N ALA A 291 -14.58 6.15 -2.02
CA ALA A 291 -15.41 6.70 -0.96
C ALA A 291 -14.56 7.33 0.14
N PRO A 292 -15.03 8.38 0.83
CA PRO A 292 -14.43 8.81 2.09
C PRO A 292 -14.39 7.66 3.11
N LYS A 293 -13.30 7.54 3.87
CA LYS A 293 -13.11 6.48 4.89
C LYS A 293 -14.30 6.41 5.86
N LYS A 294 -14.83 7.56 6.28
CA LYS A 294 -15.96 7.69 7.20
C LYS A 294 -17.27 7.05 6.76
N LEU A 295 -17.50 6.90 5.45
CA LEU A 295 -18.70 6.17 4.98
C LEU A 295 -18.65 4.69 5.36
N GLY A 296 -17.48 4.16 5.74
CA GLY A 296 -17.31 2.81 6.24
C GLY A 296 -17.59 2.64 7.74
N ASP A 297 -17.66 3.71 8.54
CA ASP A 297 -17.83 3.66 10.00
C ASP A 297 -18.89 2.67 10.52
N PRO A 298 -20.10 2.52 9.93
CA PRO A 298 -21.05 1.51 10.41
C PRO A 298 -20.54 0.08 10.27
N ILE A 299 -19.81 -0.23 9.19
CA ILE A 299 -19.25 -1.56 8.91
C ILE A 299 -18.20 -1.89 9.97
N PHE A 300 -17.41 -0.89 10.39
CA PHE A 300 -16.33 -1.05 11.36
C PHE A 300 -16.77 -0.87 12.82
N SER A 301 -18.02 -0.50 13.09
CA SER A 301 -18.51 -0.16 14.43
C SER A 301 -18.22 -1.21 15.50
N ASP A 302 -18.48 -2.50 15.21
CA ASP A 302 -18.19 -3.60 16.14
C ASP A 302 -16.68 -3.77 16.38
N LEU A 303 -15.83 -3.54 15.37
CA LEU A 303 -14.37 -3.57 15.52
C LEU A 303 -13.90 -2.37 16.35
N TYR A 304 -14.41 -1.17 16.08
CA TYR A 304 -14.03 0.04 16.79
C TYR A 304 -14.40 -0.05 18.27
N ALA A 305 -15.60 -0.56 18.60
CA ALA A 305 -15.98 -0.82 19.98
C ALA A 305 -15.05 -1.81 20.69
N PHE A 306 -14.48 -2.78 19.97
CA PHE A 306 -13.46 -3.68 20.52
C PHE A 306 -12.12 -2.95 20.72
N LEU A 307 -11.64 -2.22 19.72
CA LEU A 307 -10.35 -1.51 19.80
C LEU A 307 -10.34 -0.37 20.82
N ASP A 308 -11.47 0.32 21.02
CA ASP A 308 -11.59 1.44 21.94
C ASP A 308 -11.37 1.02 23.43
N GLN A 309 -11.54 -0.26 23.76
CA GLN A 309 -11.18 -0.82 25.09
C GLN A 309 -9.67 -0.72 25.37
N PHE A 310 -8.86 -0.68 24.32
CA PHE A 310 -7.40 -0.63 24.36
C PHE A 310 -6.87 0.71 23.83
N GLY A 311 -7.71 1.73 23.70
CA GLY A 311 -7.32 3.04 23.18
C GLY A 311 -6.20 3.71 23.97
N LYS A 312 -5.52 4.70 23.38
CA LYS A 312 -4.41 5.44 24.02
C LYS A 312 -4.78 6.13 25.33
N ASN A 313 -6.04 6.51 25.49
CA ASN A 313 -6.56 7.14 26.72
C ASN A 313 -6.90 6.12 27.81
N THR A 314 -6.80 4.82 27.52
CA THR A 314 -6.97 3.76 28.50
C THR A 314 -5.60 3.34 29.02
N ASN A 315 -5.56 2.78 30.23
CA ASN A 315 -4.33 2.17 30.73
C ASN A 315 -3.96 0.86 29.98
N LYS A 316 -4.70 0.48 28.93
CA LYS A 316 -4.56 -0.80 28.22
C LYS A 316 -4.16 -0.62 26.75
N PHE A 317 -3.50 0.47 26.38
CA PHE A 317 -2.82 0.55 25.08
C PHE A 317 -1.66 -0.46 25.01
N PRO A 318 -1.52 -1.29 23.96
CA PRO A 318 -0.40 -2.22 23.82
C PRO A 318 0.94 -1.50 23.67
N SER A 319 1.62 -1.29 24.81
CA SER A 319 2.96 -0.71 24.86
C SER A 319 3.99 -1.69 24.34
N ILE A 320 4.78 -1.24 23.36
CA ILE A 320 5.86 -2.00 22.74
C ILE A 320 7.09 -1.07 22.72
N PRO A 321 8.17 -1.41 23.45
CA PRO A 321 8.38 -2.64 24.19
C PRO A 321 7.48 -2.71 25.44
N TRP A 322 7.12 -3.93 25.86
CA TRP A 322 6.38 -4.11 27.11
C TRP A 322 7.23 -3.71 28.31
N HIS A 323 6.63 -3.03 29.28
CA HIS A 323 7.27 -2.69 30.56
C HIS A 323 6.29 -2.85 31.72
N SER A 324 6.79 -3.10 32.93
CA SER A 324 5.96 -3.39 34.11
C SER A 324 5.02 -2.25 34.52
N LYS A 325 5.32 -1.01 34.11
CA LYS A 325 4.48 0.17 34.35
C LYS A 325 3.36 0.37 33.33
N CYS A 326 3.34 -0.37 32.22
CA CYS A 326 2.21 -0.32 31.30
C CYS A 326 1.03 -1.04 31.96
N GLY A 327 -0.21 -0.69 31.64
CA GLY A 327 -1.34 -1.35 32.31
C GLY A 327 -1.61 -2.78 31.83
N TRP A 328 -0.76 -3.37 30.97
CA TRP A 328 -0.80 -4.79 30.63
C TRP A 328 0.05 -5.62 31.59
N SER A 329 -0.51 -6.69 32.15
CA SER A 329 0.33 -7.66 32.86
C SER A 329 1.23 -8.41 31.88
N ARG A 330 2.37 -8.92 32.37
CA ARG A 330 3.26 -9.75 31.54
C ARG A 330 2.52 -10.95 30.97
N GLN A 331 1.69 -11.61 31.79
CA GLN A 331 0.90 -12.78 31.37
C GLN A 331 -0.12 -12.44 30.28
N GLU A 332 -0.82 -11.30 30.38
CA GLU A 332 -1.76 -10.87 29.33
C GLU A 332 -1.04 -10.60 28.01
N MET A 333 0.12 -9.94 28.06
CA MET A 333 0.96 -9.70 26.88
C MET A 333 1.42 -11.03 26.27
N GLU A 334 1.95 -11.96 27.08
CA GLU A 334 2.42 -13.26 26.60
C GLU A 334 1.31 -14.13 26.00
N LEU A 335 0.09 -14.08 26.56
CA LEU A 335 -1.07 -14.77 26.00
C LEU A 335 -1.41 -14.27 24.59
N LEU A 336 -1.45 -12.95 24.40
CA LEU A 336 -1.72 -12.35 23.10
C LEU A 336 -0.54 -12.50 22.13
N ASP A 337 0.70 -12.49 22.63
CA ASP A 337 1.89 -12.70 21.82
C ASP A 337 2.02 -14.14 21.31
N SER A 338 1.44 -15.12 22.01
CA SER A 338 1.49 -16.54 21.62
C SER A 338 0.56 -16.89 20.45
N ILE A 339 -0.35 -15.99 20.06
CA ILE A 339 -1.33 -16.23 18.97
C ILE A 339 -1.23 -15.15 17.89
N SER A 340 -1.72 -15.45 16.69
CA SER A 340 -1.76 -14.45 15.62
C SER A 340 -2.91 -13.49 15.81
N LEU A 341 -2.81 -12.28 15.26
CA LEU A 341 -3.95 -11.36 15.21
C LEU A 341 -5.14 -11.99 14.46
N TYR A 342 -4.88 -12.79 13.43
CA TYR A 342 -5.91 -13.51 12.71
C TYR A 342 -6.66 -14.50 13.62
N ASP A 343 -5.93 -15.25 14.45
CA ASP A 343 -6.54 -16.20 15.38
C ASP A 343 -7.39 -15.47 16.42
N LEU A 344 -6.92 -14.33 16.93
CA LEU A 344 -7.67 -13.48 17.88
C LEU A 344 -8.99 -12.95 17.32
N LEU A 345 -8.99 -12.48 16.06
CA LEU A 345 -10.14 -11.76 15.50
C LEU A 345 -11.10 -12.66 14.73
N PHE A 346 -10.62 -13.78 14.17
CA PHE A 346 -11.38 -14.58 13.20
C PHE A 346 -11.47 -16.09 13.53
N GLN A 347 -10.78 -16.58 14.57
CA GLN A 347 -10.78 -18.01 14.94
C GLN A 347 -11.21 -18.22 16.40
N PRO A 348 -12.51 -18.06 16.74
CA PRO A 348 -12.99 -18.09 18.13
C PRO A 348 -12.66 -19.38 18.89
N HIS A 349 -12.56 -20.52 18.20
CA HIS A 349 -12.21 -21.82 18.79
C HIS A 349 -10.74 -21.91 19.22
N LYS A 350 -9.84 -21.10 18.63
CA LYS A 350 -8.41 -21.10 18.99
C LYS A 350 -8.09 -20.25 20.23
N ILE A 351 -9.05 -19.46 20.69
CA ILE A 351 -8.87 -18.47 21.75
C ILE A 351 -9.73 -18.76 22.99
N GLU A 352 -10.21 -19.99 23.16
CA GLU A 352 -11.02 -20.37 24.34
C GLU A 352 -10.30 -20.09 25.65
N HIS A 353 -8.98 -20.33 25.69
CA HIS A 353 -8.10 -20.06 26.82
C HIS A 353 -7.83 -18.57 27.08
N ILE A 354 -8.15 -17.67 26.14
CA ILE A 354 -7.95 -16.23 26.30
C ILE A 354 -9.10 -15.65 27.15
N PRO A 355 -8.83 -14.80 28.16
CA PRO A 355 -9.86 -14.17 28.98
C PRO A 355 -10.90 -13.38 28.16
N ASN A 356 -12.18 -13.43 28.54
CA ASN A 356 -13.28 -12.77 27.81
C ASN A 356 -13.06 -11.27 27.57
N LYS A 357 -12.43 -10.57 28.52
CA LYS A 357 -12.09 -9.13 28.40
C LYS A 357 -11.07 -8.80 27.29
N LEU A 358 -10.35 -9.80 26.78
CA LEU A 358 -9.36 -9.63 25.71
C LEU A 358 -9.87 -10.10 24.34
N LYS A 359 -11.08 -10.67 24.29
CA LYS A 359 -11.65 -11.26 23.08
C LYS A 359 -12.68 -10.32 22.45
N PRO A 360 -12.82 -10.34 21.12
CA PRO A 360 -13.93 -9.65 20.48
C PRO A 360 -15.26 -10.32 20.87
N THR A 361 -16.26 -9.51 21.19
CA THR A 361 -17.62 -9.98 21.55
C THR A 361 -18.51 -10.22 20.33
N LYS A 362 -18.07 -9.77 19.15
CA LYS A 362 -18.80 -9.85 17.87
C LYS A 362 -17.89 -10.48 16.81
N LYS A 363 -18.50 -11.13 15.82
CA LYS A 363 -17.80 -11.64 14.65
C LYS A 363 -17.61 -10.52 13.65
N PHE A 364 -16.43 -10.46 13.03
CA PHE A 364 -16.13 -9.50 11.99
C PHE A 364 -16.33 -10.12 10.60
N GLY A 365 -16.82 -9.30 9.67
CA GLY A 365 -17.06 -9.72 8.29
C GLY A 365 -15.81 -9.64 7.42
N ARG A 366 -16.00 -9.92 6.13
CA ARG A 366 -14.92 -9.98 5.15
C ARG A 366 -14.36 -8.59 4.83
N LEU A 367 -15.21 -7.55 4.81
CA LEU A 367 -14.74 -6.18 4.58
C LEU A 367 -13.81 -5.72 5.70
N VAL A 368 -14.20 -6.00 6.94
CA VAL A 368 -13.37 -5.71 8.12
C VAL A 368 -12.04 -6.45 8.05
N GLN A 369 -12.06 -7.74 7.68
CA GLN A 369 -10.83 -8.51 7.47
C GLN A 369 -9.93 -7.89 6.40
N SER A 370 -10.47 -7.53 5.23
CA SER A 370 -9.68 -6.94 4.14
C SER A 370 -9.05 -5.60 4.52
N ALA A 371 -9.73 -4.77 5.31
CA ALA A 371 -9.17 -3.52 5.79
C ALA A 371 -8.05 -3.73 6.83
N ILE A 372 -8.20 -4.70 7.73
CA ILE A 372 -7.15 -5.12 8.67
C ILE A 372 -5.92 -5.63 7.90
N GLU A 373 -6.14 -6.53 6.93
CA GLU A 373 -5.09 -7.07 6.09
C GLU A 373 -4.35 -5.97 5.31
N THR A 374 -5.07 -5.03 4.68
CA THR A 374 -4.44 -3.89 4.00
C THR A 374 -3.64 -3.03 4.98
N THR A 375 -4.19 -2.71 6.16
CA THR A 375 -3.50 -1.86 7.14
C THR A 375 -2.20 -2.49 7.63
N LEU A 376 -2.24 -3.78 7.99
CA LEU A 376 -1.04 -4.51 8.43
C LEU A 376 -0.04 -4.69 7.29
N ARG A 377 -0.51 -4.99 6.08
CA ARG A 377 0.35 -5.19 4.92
C ARG A 377 1.19 -3.95 4.63
N VAL A 378 0.63 -2.73 4.77
CA VAL A 378 1.37 -1.46 4.59
C VAL A 378 2.59 -1.36 5.50
N GLU A 379 2.55 -2.03 6.66
CA GLU A 379 3.63 -2.11 7.65
C GLU A 379 4.48 -3.40 7.47
N CYS A 380 4.36 -4.06 6.31
CA CYS A 380 4.95 -5.37 5.99
C CYS A 380 4.55 -6.54 6.92
N LEU A 381 3.42 -6.41 7.62
CA LEU A 381 2.88 -7.44 8.52
C LEU A 381 1.84 -8.32 7.81
N GLU A 382 1.91 -9.63 8.06
CA GLU A 382 0.87 -10.58 7.66
C GLU A 382 -0.02 -10.91 8.87
N VAL A 383 -1.34 -10.75 8.74
CA VAL A 383 -2.31 -10.93 9.84
C VAL A 383 -2.23 -12.31 10.51
N LYS A 384 -1.80 -13.34 9.76
CA LYS A 384 -1.67 -14.74 10.23
C LYS A 384 -0.35 -15.02 10.97
N ASP A 385 0.63 -14.14 10.85
CA ASP A 385 1.97 -14.31 11.40
C ASP A 385 2.29 -13.31 12.51
N VAL A 386 1.75 -12.09 12.41
CA VAL A 386 1.95 -11.04 13.41
C VAL A 386 1.38 -11.45 14.76
N SER A 387 2.15 -11.20 15.81
CA SER A 387 1.70 -11.32 17.21
C SER A 387 0.39 -10.55 17.42
N ALA A 388 -0.60 -11.12 18.11
CA ALA A 388 -1.87 -10.41 18.32
C ALA A 388 -1.68 -9.13 19.16
N TYR A 389 -0.73 -9.13 20.09
CA TYR A 389 -0.38 -7.94 20.89
C TYR A 389 0.17 -6.81 20.00
N VAL A 390 1.07 -7.14 19.06
CA VAL A 390 1.60 -6.17 18.07
C VAL A 390 0.55 -5.77 17.04
N GLY A 391 -0.26 -6.72 16.59
CA GLY A 391 -1.38 -6.45 15.68
C GLY A 391 -2.35 -5.43 16.27
N LEU A 392 -2.71 -5.58 17.56
CA LEU A 392 -3.54 -4.60 18.26
C LEU A 392 -2.90 -3.21 18.31
N HIS A 393 -1.60 -3.10 18.58
CA HIS A 393 -0.88 -1.82 18.54
C HIS A 393 -1.12 -1.07 17.22
N PHE A 394 -0.96 -1.76 16.08
CA PHE A 394 -1.19 -1.17 14.76
C PHE A 394 -2.67 -0.88 14.49
N LEU A 395 -3.59 -1.76 14.87
CA LEU A 395 -5.01 -1.50 14.66
C LEU A 395 -5.51 -0.30 15.47
N ILE A 396 -5.06 -0.15 16.71
CA ILE A 396 -5.43 0.98 17.56
C ILE A 396 -4.76 2.27 17.07
N GLY A 397 -3.48 2.21 16.70
CA GLY A 397 -2.70 3.38 16.29
C GLY A 397 -2.99 3.88 14.86
N TYR A 398 -3.09 2.98 13.89
CA TYR A 398 -3.12 3.30 12.46
C TYR A 398 -4.49 3.09 11.80
N LEU A 399 -5.24 2.04 12.20
CA LEU A 399 -6.57 1.80 11.64
C LEU A 399 -7.61 2.70 12.31
N ARG A 400 -7.67 2.65 13.64
CA ARG A 400 -8.65 3.37 14.49
C ARG A 400 -8.20 4.78 14.85
N GLY A 401 -6.91 4.95 15.13
CA GLY A 401 -6.29 6.21 15.53
C GLY A 401 -6.05 7.16 14.36
N SER A 402 -5.76 8.42 14.70
CA SER A 402 -5.44 9.47 13.74
C SER A 402 -3.98 9.39 13.32
N LEU A 403 -3.74 9.52 12.02
CA LEU A 403 -2.39 9.61 11.46
C LEU A 403 -2.07 11.07 11.14
N VAL A 404 -0.81 11.41 11.27
CA VAL A 404 -0.29 12.74 10.95
C VAL A 404 0.93 12.63 10.04
N THR A 405 1.17 13.69 9.28
CA THR A 405 2.33 13.77 8.40
C THR A 405 2.82 15.22 8.31
N LEU A 406 4.05 15.38 7.83
CA LEU A 406 4.75 16.64 7.61
C LEU A 406 5.05 16.78 6.10
N PRO A 407 5.43 17.96 5.59
CA PRO A 407 5.84 18.12 4.20
C PRO A 407 6.98 17.15 3.83
N GLY A 408 6.77 16.25 2.87
CA GLY A 408 7.74 15.18 2.55
C GLY A 408 7.70 13.96 3.49
N GLY A 409 6.69 13.85 4.36
CA GLY A 409 6.50 12.72 5.26
C GLY A 409 7.48 12.72 6.44
N ASN A 410 7.88 11.53 6.88
CA ASN A 410 8.73 11.35 8.06
C ASN A 410 10.14 11.94 7.86
N GLY A 411 10.58 12.09 6.60
CA GLY A 411 11.85 12.71 6.27
C GLY A 411 11.99 14.17 6.67
N TYR A 412 10.87 14.87 6.92
CA TYR A 412 10.94 16.25 7.39
C TYR A 412 11.59 16.35 8.77
N ILE A 413 11.32 15.37 9.65
CA ILE A 413 11.83 15.32 11.01
C ILE A 413 13.35 15.11 10.99
N THR A 414 13.82 14.11 10.25
CA THR A 414 15.26 13.81 10.16
C THR A 414 16.04 14.91 9.45
N ASN A 415 15.48 15.51 8.40
CA ASN A 415 16.12 16.65 7.73
C ASN A 415 16.29 17.84 8.68
N LYS A 416 15.26 18.15 9.49
CA LYS A 416 15.34 19.19 10.51
C LYS A 416 16.42 18.90 11.56
N ILE A 417 16.53 17.65 12.03
CA ILE A 417 17.60 17.23 12.96
C ILE A 417 18.98 17.39 12.30
N VAL A 418 19.15 16.92 11.05
CA VAL A 418 20.42 17.04 10.33
C VAL A 418 20.85 18.50 10.19
N SER A 419 19.94 19.40 9.82
CA SER A 419 20.26 20.83 9.69
C SER A 419 20.70 21.46 11.03
N GLU A 420 20.07 21.09 12.14
CA GLU A 420 20.48 21.59 13.47
C GLU A 420 21.84 21.00 13.87
N LEU A 421 22.06 19.70 13.69
CA LEU A 421 23.31 19.03 14.02
C LEU A 421 24.50 19.52 13.17
N GLN A 422 24.30 19.79 11.87
CA GLN A 422 25.35 20.34 11.01
C GLN A 422 25.83 21.73 11.45
N SER A 423 24.98 22.49 12.14
CA SER A 423 25.36 23.80 12.70
C SER A 423 26.07 23.70 14.04
N ASN A 424 26.13 22.52 14.65
CA ASN A 424 26.72 22.31 15.97
C ASN A 424 28.18 21.83 15.86
N PRO A 425 29.18 22.60 16.35
CA PRO A 425 30.59 22.23 16.25
C PRO A 425 30.99 21.01 17.08
N GLN A 426 30.15 20.54 18.01
CA GLN A 426 30.40 19.33 18.79
C GLN A 426 29.99 18.05 18.05
N VAL A 427 29.28 18.17 16.92
CA VAL A 427 28.72 17.03 16.19
C VAL A 427 29.30 16.96 14.79
N THR A 428 29.95 15.85 14.48
CA THR A 428 30.44 15.55 13.13
C THR A 428 29.49 14.54 12.48
N LEU A 429 28.88 14.90 11.35
CA LEU A 429 28.12 13.98 10.51
C LEU A 429 28.97 13.56 9.31
N ALA A 430 29.24 12.27 9.16
CA ALA A 430 30.04 11.72 8.06
C ALA A 430 29.23 10.68 7.26
N SER A 431 29.09 10.91 5.96
CA SER A 431 28.49 9.98 5.01
C SER A 431 29.56 9.08 4.37
N GLU A 432 29.14 8.08 3.58
CA GLU A 432 30.03 7.17 2.85
C GLU A 432 31.05 6.43 3.74
N CYS A 433 30.66 6.17 4.99
CA CYS A 433 31.49 5.53 6.00
C CYS A 433 31.09 4.06 6.18
N GLU A 434 31.92 3.14 5.71
CA GLU A 434 31.73 1.70 5.88
C GLU A 434 32.53 1.17 7.08
N ILE A 435 31.83 0.78 8.15
CA ILE A 435 32.46 0.23 9.35
C ILE A 435 32.89 -1.20 9.09
N HIS A 436 34.15 -1.52 9.41
CA HIS A 436 34.69 -2.87 9.22
C HIS A 436 34.89 -3.60 10.55
N ASN A 437 35.20 -2.87 11.62
CA ASN A 437 35.54 -3.48 12.90
C ASN A 437 35.32 -2.52 14.06
N ILE A 438 34.77 -3.04 15.17
CA ILE A 438 34.63 -2.34 16.44
C ILE A 438 35.20 -3.25 17.52
N GLU A 439 36.30 -2.83 18.13
CA GLU A 439 36.90 -3.50 19.28
C GLU A 439 36.57 -2.67 20.52
N SER A 440 35.91 -3.28 21.51
CA SER A 440 35.54 -2.58 22.74
C SER A 440 36.23 -3.22 23.94
N SER A 441 36.86 -2.39 24.77
CA SER A 441 37.30 -2.72 26.13
C SER A 441 36.27 -2.23 27.16
N ALA A 442 36.62 -2.24 28.46
CA ALA A 442 35.77 -1.68 29.51
C ALA A 442 35.80 -0.14 29.56
N GLU A 443 36.82 0.50 28.99
CA GLU A 443 37.07 1.95 29.15
C GLU A 443 36.97 2.73 27.84
N ILE A 444 37.50 2.16 26.75
CA ILE A 444 37.55 2.74 25.40
C ILE A 444 37.10 1.71 24.36
N ALA A 445 36.49 2.18 23.28
CA ALA A 445 36.24 1.42 22.06
C ALA A 445 37.00 2.03 20.87
N ASP A 446 37.60 1.17 20.06
CA ASP A 446 38.30 1.51 18.82
C ASP A 446 37.43 1.13 17.62
N ILE A 447 37.20 2.09 16.72
CA ILE A 447 36.36 1.91 15.54
C ILE A 447 37.20 2.09 14.29
N LYS A 448 37.19 1.09 13.41
CA LYS A 448 37.88 1.11 12.11
C LYS A 448 36.86 1.13 10.98
N PHE A 449 37.00 2.08 10.08
CA PHE A 449 36.07 2.28 8.97
C PHE A 449 36.78 2.81 7.71
N LEU A 450 36.09 2.69 6.58
CA LEU A 450 36.52 3.19 5.29
C LEU A 450 35.64 4.39 4.89
N GLN A 451 36.25 5.49 4.44
CA GLN A 451 35.54 6.58 3.77
C GLN A 451 36.29 6.91 2.47
N ASN A 452 35.59 6.88 1.34
CA ASN A 452 36.15 7.19 0.02
C ASN A 452 37.45 6.41 -0.29
N GLY A 453 37.49 5.12 0.09
CA GLY A 453 38.65 4.25 -0.10
C GLY A 453 39.81 4.48 0.87
N ARG A 454 39.72 5.43 1.81
CA ARG A 454 40.71 5.68 2.85
C ARG A 454 40.28 5.08 4.18
N GLN A 455 41.21 4.45 4.88
CA GLN A 455 40.96 3.81 6.16
C GLN A 455 41.19 4.79 7.31
N PHE A 456 40.28 4.78 8.28
CA PHE A 456 40.33 5.60 9.48
C PHE A 456 40.21 4.70 10.73
N ALA A 457 40.79 5.17 11.83
CA ALA A 457 40.68 4.56 13.14
C ALA A 457 40.45 5.68 14.17
N ILE A 458 39.43 5.52 15.01
CA ILE A 458 39.08 6.51 16.04
C ILE A 458 38.81 5.82 17.37
N GLN A 459 39.00 6.56 18.46
CA GLN A 459 38.68 6.12 19.81
C GLN A 459 37.41 6.78 20.34
N THR A 460 36.67 6.07 21.17
CA THR A 460 35.50 6.63 21.84
C THR A 460 35.20 6.02 23.19
N ALA A 461 34.54 6.80 24.06
CA ALA A 461 34.03 6.30 25.34
C ALA A 461 32.78 5.42 25.18
N ASN A 462 31.94 5.63 24.17
CA ASN A 462 30.73 4.84 23.95
C ASN A 462 30.39 4.71 22.46
N VAL A 463 29.81 3.57 22.11
CA VAL A 463 29.30 3.29 20.76
C VAL A 463 27.80 3.09 20.79
N ILE A 464 27.07 3.78 19.92
CA ILE A 464 25.67 3.53 19.65
C ILE A 464 25.56 2.84 18.28
N TRP A 465 25.19 1.57 18.28
CA TRP A 465 24.82 0.86 17.06
C TRP A 465 23.36 1.17 16.71
N ALA A 466 23.16 2.11 15.77
CA ALA A 466 21.85 2.52 15.29
C ALA A 466 21.48 1.97 13.90
N ALA A 467 22.37 1.18 13.29
CA ALA A 467 22.12 0.40 12.08
C ALA A 467 21.31 -0.89 12.37
N PRO A 468 20.72 -1.55 11.35
CA PRO A 468 20.06 -2.84 11.55
C PRO A 468 21.02 -3.89 12.15
N LYS A 469 20.60 -4.65 13.16
CA LYS A 469 21.48 -5.62 13.84
C LYS A 469 21.89 -6.77 12.93
N HIS A 470 21.08 -7.08 11.91
CA HIS A 470 21.43 -8.10 10.92
C HIS A 470 22.66 -7.70 10.07
N SER A 471 23.05 -6.42 10.04
CA SER A 471 24.26 -5.96 9.34
C SER A 471 25.51 -5.95 10.22
N ILE A 472 25.43 -6.34 11.50
CA ILE A 472 26.59 -6.41 12.39
C ILE A 472 27.64 -7.38 11.84
N GLY A 473 27.21 -8.56 11.37
CA GLY A 473 28.12 -9.55 10.78
C GLY A 473 29.35 -9.83 11.65
N ASN A 474 30.53 -9.63 11.08
CA ASN A 474 31.83 -9.76 11.75
C ASN A 474 32.40 -8.43 12.26
N ILE A 475 31.62 -7.35 12.27
CA ILE A 475 32.09 -6.03 12.74
C ILE A 475 32.33 -6.05 14.25
N ILE A 476 31.47 -6.75 14.99
CA ILE A 476 31.61 -6.99 16.44
C ILE A 476 31.72 -8.50 16.64
N THR A 477 32.96 -9.01 16.70
CA THR A 477 33.24 -10.46 16.63
C THR A 477 32.99 -11.21 17.94
N ASP A 478 32.94 -10.52 19.07
CA ASP A 478 32.87 -11.10 20.41
C ASP A 478 31.49 -10.98 21.09
N LEU A 479 30.43 -10.76 20.30
CA LEU A 479 29.06 -10.74 20.81
C LEU A 479 28.69 -12.10 21.45
N PRO A 480 28.00 -12.10 22.61
CA PRO A 480 27.54 -13.34 23.24
C PRO A 480 26.65 -14.17 22.30
N GLN A 481 26.85 -15.49 22.29
CA GLN A 481 26.10 -16.40 21.40
C GLN A 481 24.58 -16.23 21.51
N LYS A 482 24.03 -16.09 22.72
CA LYS A 482 22.59 -15.85 22.94
C LYS A 482 22.09 -14.56 22.29
N GLN A 483 22.92 -13.52 22.23
CA GLN A 483 22.59 -12.27 21.58
C GLN A 483 22.61 -12.44 20.05
N CYS A 484 23.62 -13.11 19.50
CA CYS A 484 23.69 -13.45 18.07
C CYS A 484 22.50 -14.30 17.61
N GLU A 485 22.09 -15.29 18.41
CA GLU A 485 20.92 -16.13 18.15
C GLU A 485 19.62 -15.32 18.19
N ALA A 486 19.49 -14.38 19.11
CA ALA A 486 18.33 -13.49 19.18
C ALA A 486 18.28 -12.54 17.96
N ILE A 487 19.41 -11.96 17.55
CA ILE A 487 19.50 -11.10 16.36
C ILE A 487 19.03 -11.86 15.11
N LYS A 488 19.47 -13.12 14.93
CA LYS A 488 19.07 -13.96 13.78
C LYS A 488 17.58 -14.27 13.73
N GLN A 489 16.89 -14.23 14.87
CA GLN A 489 15.45 -14.46 14.96
C GLN A 489 14.61 -13.24 14.60
N ILE A 490 15.20 -12.05 14.50
CA ILE A 490 14.46 -10.83 14.14
C ILE A 490 14.22 -10.80 12.64
N ALA A 491 12.94 -10.90 12.26
CA ALA A 491 12.53 -10.80 10.87
C ALA A 491 12.61 -9.35 10.38
N HIS A 492 13.22 -9.17 9.22
CA HIS A 492 13.26 -7.91 8.48
C HIS A 492 12.70 -8.13 7.09
N HIS A 493 11.76 -7.30 6.67
CA HIS A 493 11.12 -7.41 5.36
C HIS A 493 11.54 -6.27 4.44
N ASP A 494 11.60 -6.59 3.15
CA ASP A 494 11.84 -5.67 2.07
C ASP A 494 10.65 -4.71 1.88
N TYR A 495 10.92 -3.53 1.35
CA TYR A 495 9.90 -2.52 1.08
C TYR A 495 10.14 -1.82 -0.25
N CYS A 496 9.08 -1.52 -0.98
CA CYS A 496 9.14 -0.72 -2.18
C CYS A 496 8.23 0.51 -2.05
N VAL A 497 8.68 1.64 -2.58
CA VAL A 497 7.87 2.86 -2.73
C VAL A 497 7.95 3.33 -4.16
N ALA A 498 6.81 3.74 -4.72
CA ALA A 498 6.77 4.39 -6.01
C ALA A 498 6.30 5.84 -5.88
N ASN A 499 7.07 6.80 -6.38
CA ASN A 499 6.60 8.17 -6.56
C ASN A 499 6.21 8.37 -8.03
N VAL A 500 4.95 8.74 -8.25
CA VAL A 500 4.35 8.92 -9.57
C VAL A 500 4.19 10.42 -9.81
N MET A 501 4.88 10.92 -10.83
CA MET A 501 4.86 12.33 -11.24
C MET A 501 3.76 12.53 -12.26
N LEU A 502 2.98 13.59 -12.09
CA LEU A 502 1.83 13.89 -12.92
C LEU A 502 1.94 15.30 -13.52
N SER A 503 1.44 15.44 -14.74
CA SER A 503 1.36 16.74 -15.43
C SER A 503 0.30 17.67 -14.87
N LYS A 504 -0.48 17.23 -13.87
CA LYS A 504 -1.48 18.01 -13.15
C LYS A 504 -1.63 17.52 -11.71
N SER A 505 -2.00 18.41 -10.80
CA SER A 505 -2.32 18.06 -9.42
C SER A 505 -3.61 17.25 -9.33
N VAL A 506 -3.65 16.29 -8.39
CA VAL A 506 -4.83 15.44 -8.14
C VAL A 506 -5.00 15.25 -6.63
N LEU A 507 -6.25 15.11 -6.18
CA LEU A 507 -6.59 14.79 -4.79
C LEU A 507 -6.02 15.76 -3.73
N LEU A 508 -5.87 17.05 -4.04
CA LEU A 508 -5.27 18.07 -3.14
C LEU A 508 -6.02 18.29 -1.81
N GLN A 509 -7.27 17.85 -1.71
CA GLN A 509 -8.07 17.90 -0.49
C GLN A 509 -7.99 16.60 0.31
N ASN A 510 -7.21 15.62 -0.14
CA ASN A 510 -7.12 14.31 0.48
C ASN A 510 -5.68 14.02 0.90
N PHE A 511 -5.51 13.47 2.10
CA PHE A 511 -4.24 12.91 2.56
C PHE A 511 -3.75 11.81 1.61
N GLY A 512 -4.70 11.02 1.10
CA GLY A 512 -4.45 9.85 0.31
C GLY A 512 -5.60 8.87 0.40
N GLY A 513 -5.38 7.63 -0.03
CA GLY A 513 -6.32 6.56 0.19
C GLY A 513 -5.73 5.16 0.26
N TYR A 514 -6.41 4.34 1.04
CA TYR A 514 -6.15 2.91 1.11
C TYR A 514 -6.69 2.22 -0.14
N VAL A 515 -5.96 1.23 -0.64
CA VAL A 515 -6.39 0.37 -1.74
C VAL A 515 -6.81 -0.98 -1.15
N ILE A 516 -8.11 -1.20 -1.07
CA ILE A 516 -8.69 -2.42 -0.51
C ILE A 516 -9.20 -3.30 -1.65
N GLU A 517 -8.47 -4.39 -1.87
CA GLU A 517 -8.73 -5.34 -2.95
C GLU A 517 -8.30 -6.75 -2.53
N PRO A 518 -8.90 -7.80 -3.12
CA PRO A 518 -8.53 -9.17 -2.81
C PRO A 518 -7.08 -9.46 -3.23
N ASN A 519 -6.40 -10.34 -2.49
CA ASN A 519 -5.10 -10.86 -2.93
C ASN A 519 -5.30 -11.83 -4.09
N ASN A 520 -4.65 -11.56 -5.22
CA ASN A 520 -4.65 -12.44 -6.37
C ASN A 520 -3.31 -13.20 -6.49
N ILE A 521 -3.24 -14.36 -5.83
CA ILE A 521 -2.00 -15.18 -5.75
C ILE A 521 -1.43 -15.53 -7.14
N ASN A 522 -2.26 -15.57 -8.18
CA ASN A 522 -1.86 -15.92 -9.54
C ASN A 522 -1.40 -14.70 -10.37
N SER A 523 -1.46 -13.48 -9.85
CA SER A 523 -0.98 -12.29 -10.55
C SER A 523 0.53 -12.14 -10.32
N GLU A 524 1.27 -11.92 -11.41
CA GLU A 524 2.67 -11.54 -11.30
C GLU A 524 2.82 -10.25 -10.49
N TYR A 525 3.88 -10.19 -9.68
CA TYR A 525 4.23 -9.06 -8.81
C TYR A 525 3.16 -8.63 -7.79
N GLU A 526 2.11 -9.44 -7.56
CA GLU A 526 1.08 -9.18 -6.53
C GLU A 526 1.68 -8.99 -5.13
N TRP A 527 2.82 -9.62 -4.86
CA TRP A 527 3.56 -9.53 -3.61
C TRP A 527 4.22 -8.16 -3.37
N CYS A 528 4.23 -7.26 -4.36
CA CYS A 528 4.73 -5.87 -4.29
C CYS A 528 3.67 -4.90 -4.85
N LYS A 529 2.42 -5.03 -4.41
CA LYS A 529 1.30 -4.20 -4.88
C LYS A 529 1.05 -2.98 -4.01
N THR A 530 0.44 -1.95 -4.58
CA THR A 530 0.07 -0.73 -3.82
C THR A 530 -0.97 -1.04 -2.75
N GLY A 531 -0.63 -0.76 -1.48
CA GLY A 531 -1.57 -0.80 -0.36
C GLY A 531 -2.21 0.56 -0.04
N VAL A 532 -1.45 1.64 -0.24
CA VAL A 532 -1.86 3.02 0.04
C VAL A 532 -1.28 3.95 -1.01
N CYS A 533 -2.07 4.95 -1.41
CA CYS A 533 -1.66 6.09 -2.22
C CYS A 533 -1.71 7.36 -1.36
N ILE A 534 -0.60 8.07 -1.21
CA ILE A 534 -0.50 9.33 -0.47
C ILE A 534 -0.35 10.50 -1.46
N VAL A 535 -0.88 11.66 -1.10
CA VAL A 535 -0.77 12.90 -1.87
C VAL A 535 0.19 13.86 -1.15
N PRO A 536 1.48 13.93 -1.51
CA PRO A 536 2.43 14.76 -0.74
C PRO A 536 2.09 16.25 -0.75
N GLN A 537 1.47 16.74 -1.82
CA GLN A 537 0.99 18.12 -1.94
C GLN A 537 -0.14 18.47 -0.96
N TRP A 538 -0.82 17.47 -0.38
CA TRP A 538 -1.80 17.74 0.68
C TRP A 538 -1.15 18.44 1.88
N MET A 539 0.14 18.18 2.11
CA MET A 539 0.96 18.83 3.13
C MET A 539 1.68 20.09 2.67
N ASP A 540 1.71 20.37 1.38
CA ASP A 540 2.38 21.54 0.85
C ASP A 540 1.52 22.81 1.08
N ALA A 541 2.16 23.89 1.50
CA ALA A 541 1.53 25.19 1.66
C ALA A 541 1.16 25.82 0.30
N TYR A 542 1.89 25.46 -0.76
CA TYR A 542 1.70 25.96 -2.11
C TYR A 542 1.05 24.88 -2.98
N LYS A 543 -0.29 24.79 -2.94
CA LYS A 543 -1.02 23.65 -3.53
C LYS A 543 -1.08 23.63 -5.06
N GLU A 544 -0.74 24.73 -5.74
CA GLU A 544 -1.00 24.92 -7.18
C GLU A 544 0.30 24.99 -8.01
N HIS A 545 1.12 23.95 -7.96
CA HIS A 545 2.36 23.87 -8.75
C HIS A 545 2.15 23.54 -10.24
N GLY A 546 0.91 23.46 -10.72
CA GLY A 546 0.57 22.98 -12.07
C GLY A 546 0.93 21.50 -12.33
N LYS A 547 1.69 20.87 -11.43
CA LYS A 547 2.14 19.47 -11.45
C LYS A 547 1.54 18.70 -10.27
N GLY A 548 1.53 17.37 -10.38
CA GLY A 548 1.04 16.47 -9.35
C GLY A 548 2.07 15.44 -8.93
N LEU A 549 1.95 14.94 -7.70
CA LEU A 549 2.73 13.80 -7.25
C LEU A 549 1.90 12.88 -6.35
N LEU A 550 2.01 11.57 -6.58
CA LEU A 550 1.43 10.54 -5.73
C LEU A 550 2.52 9.60 -5.22
N THR A 551 2.50 9.25 -3.94
CA THR A 551 3.41 8.26 -3.34
C THR A 551 2.63 6.97 -3.09
N LEU A 552 3.05 5.88 -3.70
CA LEU A 552 2.43 4.57 -3.56
C LEU A 552 3.29 3.68 -2.66
N LEU A 553 2.69 3.21 -1.57
CA LEU A 553 3.32 2.28 -0.66
C LEU A 553 3.13 0.85 -1.17
N LYS A 554 4.25 0.18 -1.49
CA LYS A 554 4.29 -1.15 -2.12
C LYS A 554 5.04 -2.14 -1.21
N PRO A 555 4.45 -2.50 -0.06
CA PRO A 555 5.08 -3.39 0.92
C PRO A 555 5.30 -4.79 0.34
N ILE A 556 6.37 -5.47 0.78
CA ILE A 556 6.65 -6.86 0.46
C ILE A 556 6.48 -7.67 1.75
N ALA A 557 5.23 -7.93 2.12
CA ALA A 557 4.90 -8.61 3.37
C ALA A 557 5.18 -10.13 3.33
N PRO A 558 4.89 -10.87 2.23
CA PRO A 558 5.06 -12.32 2.24
C PRO A 558 6.52 -12.75 2.43
N LYS A 559 6.77 -13.66 3.38
CA LYS A 559 8.12 -14.25 3.57
C LYS A 559 8.66 -14.91 2.30
N SER A 560 7.79 -15.53 1.50
CA SER A 560 8.15 -16.16 0.23
C SER A 560 8.52 -15.18 -0.87
N ALA A 561 8.35 -13.87 -0.66
CA ALA A 561 8.65 -12.82 -1.61
C ALA A 561 9.91 -12.00 -1.27
N GLN A 562 10.54 -12.25 -0.12
CA GLN A 562 11.77 -11.56 0.30
C GLN A 562 12.93 -11.91 -0.62
N ASN A 563 13.84 -10.95 -0.83
CA ASN A 563 15.03 -11.07 -1.70
C ASN A 563 14.71 -11.35 -3.18
N LYS A 564 13.48 -11.11 -3.65
CA LYS A 564 13.10 -11.25 -5.07
C LYS A 564 13.43 -10.05 -5.95
N ILE A 565 13.71 -8.90 -5.35
CA ILE A 565 13.99 -7.66 -6.09
C ILE A 565 15.50 -7.49 -6.26
N GLY A 566 15.95 -7.57 -7.51
CA GLY A 566 17.22 -7.04 -7.99
C GLY A 566 16.99 -6.06 -9.14
N THR A 567 18.07 -5.61 -9.79
CA THR A 567 18.03 -4.63 -10.89
C THR A 567 17.18 -5.10 -12.07
N GLU A 568 17.18 -6.41 -12.35
CA GLU A 568 16.44 -7.02 -13.47
C GLU A 568 14.91 -6.90 -13.33
N GLN A 569 14.41 -6.73 -12.10
CA GLN A 569 12.97 -6.63 -11.83
C GLN A 569 12.46 -5.18 -11.83
N PHE A 570 13.34 -4.18 -11.93
CA PHE A 570 12.96 -2.77 -11.92
C PHE A 570 11.87 -2.46 -12.96
N THR A 571 12.12 -2.79 -14.23
CA THR A 571 11.19 -2.50 -15.33
C THR A 571 9.85 -3.20 -15.14
N ALA A 572 9.86 -4.43 -14.64
CA ALA A 572 8.63 -5.19 -14.40
C ALA A 572 7.79 -4.57 -13.27
N ILE A 573 8.42 -4.14 -12.18
CA ILE A 573 7.75 -3.44 -11.07
C ILE A 573 7.27 -2.06 -11.51
N GLN A 574 8.03 -1.33 -12.32
CA GLN A 574 7.65 -0.02 -12.84
C GLN A 574 6.43 -0.15 -13.77
N ASN A 575 6.43 -1.15 -14.66
CA ASN A 575 5.28 -1.48 -15.49
C ASN A 575 4.06 -1.86 -14.66
N LYS A 576 4.25 -2.70 -13.64
CA LYS A 576 3.15 -3.09 -12.76
C LYS A 576 2.57 -1.89 -12.01
N THR A 577 3.44 -1.00 -11.54
CA THR A 577 3.05 0.25 -10.88
C THR A 577 2.25 1.13 -11.82
N PHE A 578 2.66 1.24 -13.09
CA PHE A 578 1.93 2.00 -14.12
C PHE A 578 0.51 1.44 -14.35
N GLU A 579 0.35 0.10 -14.40
CA GLU A 579 -0.98 -0.53 -14.48
C GLU A 579 -1.86 -0.15 -13.28
N GLU A 580 -1.33 -0.32 -12.07
CA GLU A 580 -2.05 -0.05 -10.82
C GLU A 580 -2.50 1.42 -10.75
N ILE A 581 -1.57 2.36 -10.97
CA ILE A 581 -1.89 3.80 -10.87
C ILE A 581 -2.81 4.27 -11.99
N SER A 582 -2.70 3.69 -13.20
CA SER A 582 -3.63 3.97 -14.29
C SER A 582 -5.07 3.63 -13.91
N GLU A 583 -5.30 2.49 -13.25
CA GLU A 583 -6.64 2.10 -12.80
C GLU A 583 -7.18 3.02 -11.68
N LEU A 584 -6.31 3.44 -10.75
CA LEU A 584 -6.68 4.38 -9.68
C LEU A 584 -7.06 5.75 -10.27
N LEU A 585 -6.23 6.31 -11.17
CA LEU A 585 -6.47 7.60 -11.82
C LEU A 585 -7.73 7.57 -12.70
N MET A 586 -7.92 6.53 -13.50
CA MET A 586 -9.14 6.38 -14.31
C MET A 586 -10.42 6.29 -13.46
N THR A 587 -10.31 5.84 -12.21
CA THR A 587 -11.47 5.77 -11.30
C THR A 587 -11.92 7.17 -10.87
N ILE A 588 -11.00 8.12 -10.77
CA ILE A 588 -11.27 9.53 -10.49
C ILE A 588 -11.29 10.39 -11.77
N ASP A 589 -11.53 9.75 -12.92
CA ASP A 589 -11.66 10.36 -14.25
C ASP A 589 -10.44 11.18 -14.69
N ILE A 590 -9.23 10.74 -14.28
CA ILE A 590 -7.95 11.26 -14.76
C ILE A 590 -7.34 10.27 -15.77
N ASP A 591 -6.98 10.76 -16.94
CA ASP A 591 -6.36 9.95 -17.98
C ASP A 591 -4.90 9.58 -17.62
N LYS A 592 -4.50 8.34 -17.94
CA LYS A 592 -3.16 7.81 -17.69
C LYS A 592 -2.04 8.58 -18.40
N ASN A 593 -2.34 9.31 -19.47
CA ASN A 593 -1.37 10.14 -20.19
C ASN A 593 -0.87 11.32 -19.35
N HIS A 594 -1.49 11.60 -18.20
CA HIS A 594 -0.96 12.54 -17.23
C HIS A 594 0.22 11.99 -16.42
N ILE A 595 0.55 10.69 -16.50
CA ILE A 595 1.71 10.10 -15.81
C ILE A 595 2.99 10.45 -16.59
N GLU A 596 3.83 11.29 -16.00
CA GLU A 596 5.08 11.76 -16.61
C GLU A 596 6.26 10.86 -16.27
N ASN A 597 6.32 10.36 -15.03
CA ASN A 597 7.41 9.50 -14.56
C ASN A 597 6.97 8.63 -13.38
N ILE A 598 7.65 7.50 -13.18
CA ILE A 598 7.52 6.64 -12.00
C ILE A 598 8.92 6.34 -11.46
N LYS A 599 9.23 6.92 -10.31
CA LYS A 599 10.46 6.65 -9.55
C LYS A 599 10.21 5.54 -8.54
N LEU A 600 11.09 4.54 -8.49
CA LEU A 600 11.02 3.44 -7.53
C LEU A 600 12.15 3.51 -6.51
N TRP A 601 11.82 3.24 -5.26
CA TRP A 601 12.75 3.11 -4.14
C TRP A 601 12.65 1.72 -3.56
N PHE A 602 13.78 1.02 -3.41
CA PHE A 602 13.79 -0.32 -2.86
C PHE A 602 14.61 -0.41 -1.58
N TRP A 603 13.94 -0.69 -0.47
CA TRP A 603 14.55 -0.75 0.86
C TRP A 603 14.66 -2.21 1.32
N ASN A 604 15.83 -2.80 1.07
CA ASN A 604 16.15 -4.17 1.46
C ASN A 604 16.14 -4.32 3.00
N LYS A 605 15.41 -5.33 3.51
CA LYS A 605 15.34 -5.68 4.95
C LYS A 605 15.14 -4.47 5.87
N SER A 606 14.26 -3.57 5.45
CA SER A 606 14.16 -2.22 5.99
C SER A 606 13.15 -2.07 7.12
N LEU A 607 12.15 -2.95 7.19
CA LEU A 607 11.15 -2.95 8.27
C LEU A 607 11.29 -4.18 9.14
N VAL A 608 11.36 -3.97 10.46
CA VAL A 608 11.29 -5.06 11.43
C VAL A 608 9.85 -5.55 11.54
N VAL A 609 9.68 -6.87 11.58
CA VAL A 609 8.38 -7.53 11.66
C VAL A 609 8.34 -8.42 12.89
N ALA A 610 7.50 -8.04 13.86
CA ALA A 610 7.29 -8.85 15.06
C ALA A 610 6.27 -9.96 14.82
N THR A 611 6.73 -11.20 14.85
CA THR A 611 5.90 -12.40 14.78
C THR A 611 5.55 -12.90 16.17
N LYS A 612 4.63 -13.87 16.24
CA LYS A 612 4.26 -14.56 17.48
C LYS A 612 5.49 -15.01 18.29
N GLU A 613 5.32 -14.99 19.61
CA GLU A 613 6.25 -15.47 20.64
C GLU A 613 7.55 -14.66 20.80
N GLN A 614 7.85 -13.69 19.93
CA GLN A 614 9.10 -12.93 20.03
C GLN A 614 9.15 -12.01 21.26
N LEU A 615 8.02 -11.41 21.67
CA LEU A 615 7.98 -10.58 22.88
C LEU A 615 8.02 -11.45 24.14
N LYS A 616 7.27 -12.56 24.15
CA LYS A 616 7.28 -13.55 25.24
C LYS A 616 8.67 -14.12 25.48
N ASN A 617 9.39 -14.45 24.42
CA ASN A 617 10.75 -15.00 24.50
C ASN A 617 11.84 -13.93 24.64
N ASN A 618 11.46 -12.65 24.80
CA ASN A 618 12.38 -11.52 24.99
C ASN A 618 13.42 -11.41 23.87
N ILE A 619 13.04 -11.72 22.62
CA ILE A 619 13.98 -11.73 21.48
C ILE A 619 14.61 -10.34 21.27
N PHE A 620 13.80 -9.29 21.21
CA PHE A 620 14.28 -7.91 21.04
C PHE A 620 15.15 -7.43 22.22
N VAL A 621 14.77 -7.80 23.45
CA VAL A 621 15.54 -7.49 24.67
C VAL A 621 16.90 -8.18 24.65
N ASN A 622 16.94 -9.47 24.32
CA ASN A 622 18.17 -10.26 24.25
C ASN A 622 19.09 -9.79 23.12
N ALA A 623 18.52 -9.43 21.97
CA ALA A 623 19.27 -8.89 20.83
C ALA A 623 19.88 -7.51 21.12
N SER A 624 19.30 -6.75 22.05
CA SER A 624 19.67 -5.35 22.33
C SER A 624 20.39 -5.15 23.65
N LYS A 625 20.81 -6.21 24.32
CA LYS A 625 21.64 -6.10 25.52
C LYS A 625 22.93 -5.34 25.17
N ASN A 626 23.30 -4.39 26.02
CA ASN A 626 24.57 -3.69 25.87
C ASN A 626 25.71 -4.71 25.95
N HIS A 627 26.70 -4.53 25.09
CA HIS A 627 27.92 -5.34 25.06
C HIS A 627 29.11 -4.42 25.26
N LYS A 628 29.67 -4.45 26.47
CA LYS A 628 30.73 -3.52 26.90
C LYS A 628 30.27 -2.07 26.70
N LEU A 629 30.98 -1.27 25.90
CA LEU A 629 30.64 0.13 25.60
C LEU A 629 29.70 0.29 24.40
N ILE A 630 29.17 -0.81 23.85
CA ILE A 630 28.29 -0.81 22.69
C ILE A 630 26.83 -0.95 23.15
N SER A 631 26.01 0.04 22.79
CA SER A 631 24.57 0.05 23.03
C SER A 631 23.80 0.00 21.71
N PHE A 632 22.64 -0.66 21.68
CA PHE A 632 21.90 -0.91 20.43
C PHE A 632 20.61 -0.08 20.35
N ALA A 633 20.55 0.86 19.41
CA ALA A 633 19.48 1.84 19.29
C ALA A 633 18.88 1.85 17.89
N ASN A 634 18.03 0.88 17.55
CA ASN A 634 17.30 0.89 16.28
C ASN A 634 15.89 0.33 16.49
N GLN A 635 15.02 0.42 15.49
CA GLN A 635 13.64 -0.10 15.54
C GLN A 635 13.59 -1.60 15.88
N ASP A 636 14.62 -2.37 15.51
CA ASP A 636 14.78 -3.78 15.87
C ASP A 636 15.23 -4.00 17.32
N SER A 637 15.50 -2.93 18.08
CA SER A 637 15.57 -2.95 19.55
C SER A 637 14.19 -2.96 20.20
N ILE A 638 13.18 -2.43 19.50
CA ILE A 638 11.80 -2.31 19.99
C ILE A 638 10.92 -3.44 19.47
N GLY A 639 11.12 -3.81 18.20
CA GLY A 639 10.35 -4.86 17.49
C GLY A 639 9.23 -4.33 16.61
N ILE A 640 9.18 -3.02 16.33
CA ILE A 640 8.17 -2.42 15.44
C ILE A 640 8.84 -1.52 14.40
N GLY A 641 8.46 -1.72 13.14
CA GLY A 641 8.96 -0.95 12.00
C GLY A 641 8.30 0.41 11.82
N ASN A 642 8.41 1.32 12.79
CA ASN A 642 7.89 2.69 12.65
C ASN A 642 8.85 3.76 13.19
N ILE A 643 8.59 5.02 12.82
CA ILE A 643 9.48 6.14 13.20
C ILE A 643 9.45 6.39 14.72
N GLU A 644 8.31 6.17 15.36
CA GLU A 644 8.14 6.33 16.80
C GLU A 644 9.08 5.39 17.57
N SER A 645 9.19 4.15 17.11
CA SER A 645 10.09 3.15 17.70
C SER A 645 11.56 3.47 17.43
N ALA A 646 11.89 4.01 16.25
CA ALA A 646 13.24 4.49 15.96
C ALA A 646 13.64 5.67 16.88
N ILE A 647 12.77 6.68 17.02
CA ILE A 647 12.99 7.82 17.92
C ILE A 647 13.15 7.36 19.38
N THR A 648 12.24 6.50 19.85
CA THR A 648 12.26 5.92 21.20
C THR A 648 13.58 5.18 21.45
N ALA A 649 14.01 4.32 20.53
CA ALA A 649 15.26 3.57 20.67
C ALA A 649 16.49 4.49 20.79
N GLY A 650 16.58 5.52 19.93
CA GLY A 650 17.65 6.51 19.98
C GLY A 650 17.66 7.30 21.28
N LYS A 651 16.50 7.82 21.69
CA LYS A 651 16.31 8.58 22.93
C LYS A 651 16.74 7.79 24.16
N VAL A 652 16.23 6.56 24.31
CA VAL A 652 16.47 5.72 25.50
C VAL A 652 17.96 5.41 25.66
N VAL A 653 18.66 5.08 24.57
CA VAL A 653 20.10 4.78 24.64
C VAL A 653 20.92 6.04 24.88
N ALA A 654 20.55 7.18 24.30
CA ALA A 654 21.19 8.47 24.58
C ALA A 654 21.09 8.85 26.06
N ASP A 655 19.91 8.68 26.68
CA ASP A 655 19.71 8.95 28.11
C ASP A 655 20.57 8.02 29.00
N GLN A 656 20.69 6.74 28.63
CA GLN A 656 21.55 5.78 29.33
C GLN A 656 23.03 6.19 29.27
N ILE A 657 23.52 6.56 28.08
CA ILE A 657 24.92 6.97 27.88
C ILE A 657 25.21 8.29 28.59
N ARG A 658 24.28 9.25 28.58
CA ARG A 658 24.43 10.51 29.32
C ARG A 658 24.67 10.24 30.80
N VAL A 659 23.86 9.39 31.42
CA VAL A 659 24.04 9.01 32.84
C VAL A 659 25.41 8.34 33.07
N GLN A 660 25.89 7.52 32.15
CA GLN A 660 27.21 6.88 32.27
C GLN A 660 28.36 7.88 32.16
N LEU A 661 28.31 8.80 31.20
CA LEU A 661 29.32 9.84 31.00
C LEU A 661 29.36 10.81 32.18
N ASP A 662 28.20 11.23 32.70
CA ASP A 662 28.13 12.16 33.82
C ASP A 662 28.63 11.50 35.12
N ARG A 663 28.41 10.19 35.32
CA ARG A 663 29.01 9.44 36.43
C ARG A 663 30.53 9.35 36.34
N LYS A 664 31.08 9.07 35.16
CA LYS A 664 32.53 9.02 34.93
C LYS A 664 33.22 10.38 35.16
N LYS A 665 32.52 11.49 34.94
CA LYS A 665 33.05 12.84 35.25
C LYS A 665 33.03 13.17 36.74
N ALA A 666 32.19 12.50 37.53
CA ALA A 666 32.04 12.73 38.96
C ALA A 666 32.92 11.81 39.83
N SER A 667 33.37 10.68 39.28
CA SER A 667 34.40 9.79 39.84
C SER A 667 35.79 10.26 39.46
#